data_AF-A0A449B572-F1
#
_entry.id   AF-A0A449B572-F1
#
_cell.length_a   1.000
_cell.length_b   1.000
_cell.length_c   1.000
_cell.angle_alpha   90.00
_cell.angle_beta   90.00
_cell.angle_gamma   90.00
#
_symmetry.space_group_name_H-M   'P 1'
#
loop_
_entity.id
_entity.type
_entity.pdbx_description
1 polymer ?
#
loop_
_entity_poly.entity_id
_entity_poly.type
_entity_poly.pdbx_seq_one_letter_code
_entity_poly.pdbx_strand_id
1 'polypeptide(L)'
;MNKKIKKIFFGSSLLTASFLPVTIISAGETNSNNEKPKDELSPKFPEFKKYSDEKTKEAMKIAIENAVSYFKNKKEKFETLTDKDYKEKIEAIYYFNELINFLDSNKNDMLENPYKYNLFALTPRVLAENTKFKIHNIKYNDKLYKNIKTGLTSPTDYKNALGEKGKFENPEDANNAFSEEEFKKIIDKYSEDLVNEFTKITFNEKDVLKLESEIFLKSEPGQKGFTVEFKKEFKDKYETIDKYFLSKIKDRFIDFDLKQNEEAEKEEEEKQPETNPSEKSENSPLVPNDSLNKETKQKQQEIIESLPELSPIISYDIAELNIKEIYDLYNSSAEEQKEKLFFFNNSINTRFSYTIESLEIKDEKLYGYVKIQDRVEKGAKRGYKSLIDNNPFDENISFIAQTDIFYNQYITIKDTFLSFYNALLLDDTINYSNLRNQDLIDAVSSMVDTATKIAYGDPNQLFVKNQKDLIIKLSKEYNVNNNTNQSLISKSNNQIKYDLLNALSNSKINENPYWYTPIEAFRKVYVNFGKAINANLEDIIKPNFENRKFNLNVIKVLYENIEKTIFRAKSITFEQPININKWYEEYLAVINKIQNDFNILSTLTSSTKIPENANNEEEIKNIENYENAYQKALESIKETNREKAKTTKIIGSTISTISILLFIVSLILLIINIKVIRKNKKLLTIYIGLIVTSVTLITIGIALLLVI
;
A
#
# COMPACT_ATOMS: atom_id res chain seq x y z
N MET A 1 -45.55 4.43 52.53
CA MET A 1 -44.87 5.18 53.62
C MET A 1 -43.44 4.66 53.72
N ASN A 2 -42.48 5.48 53.27
CA ASN A 2 -41.34 6.02 54.06
C ASN A 2 -40.28 4.97 54.47
N LYS A 3 -38.96 5.16 54.31
CA LYS A 3 -38.11 6.17 53.64
C LYS A 3 -36.66 5.65 53.77
N LYS A 4 -35.88 5.81 52.70
CA LYS A 4 -34.43 6.13 52.61
C LYS A 4 -33.51 5.98 53.85
N ILE A 5 -32.37 5.30 53.68
CA ILE A 5 -31.01 5.71 54.13
C ILE A 5 -30.01 5.17 53.08
N LYS A 6 -29.49 5.96 52.13
CA LYS A 6 -28.32 6.87 52.11
C LYS A 6 -26.92 6.20 52.10
N LYS A 7 -26.22 6.49 50.99
CA LYS A 7 -24.78 6.44 50.67
C LYS A 7 -23.81 6.61 51.86
N ILE A 8 -22.70 5.88 51.81
CA ILE A 8 -21.34 6.40 52.11
C ILE A 8 -20.35 5.83 51.08
N PHE A 9 -19.42 6.69 50.69
CA PHE A 9 -18.36 6.56 49.69
C PHE A 9 -16.99 6.50 50.43
N PHE A 10 -15.94 6.12 49.69
CA PHE A 10 -14.50 6.28 49.95
C PHE A 10 -13.73 5.22 50.77
N GLY A 11 -12.80 4.55 50.05
CA GLY A 11 -11.36 4.74 50.32
C GLY A 11 -10.58 3.53 50.83
N SER A 12 -9.74 2.91 49.98
CA SER A 12 -8.41 2.34 50.27
C SER A 12 -7.87 1.66 48.99
N SER A 13 -6.93 2.30 48.28
CA SER A 13 -5.47 2.03 48.27
C SER A 13 -5.09 0.81 47.40
N LEU A 14 -4.57 1.04 46.19
CA LEU A 14 -3.13 1.09 45.88
C LEU A 14 -2.39 -0.20 46.27
N LEU A 15 -2.23 -1.11 45.31
CA LEU A 15 -1.04 -1.97 45.22
C LEU A 15 -0.60 -2.05 43.76
N THR A 16 0.48 -1.32 43.51
CA THR A 16 1.36 -1.35 42.35
C THR A 16 2.04 -2.73 42.26
N ALA A 17 1.82 -3.46 41.17
CA ALA A 17 2.65 -4.59 40.80
C ALA A 17 3.75 -4.10 39.86
N SER A 18 4.94 -3.91 40.43
CA SER A 18 6.18 -3.61 39.73
C SER A 18 6.61 -4.84 38.93
N PHE A 19 6.60 -4.76 37.60
CA PHE A 19 7.33 -5.70 36.76
C PHE A 19 8.80 -5.30 36.77
N LEU A 20 9.65 -6.17 37.32
CA LEU A 20 11.10 -6.09 37.19
C LEU A 20 11.52 -6.56 35.79
N PRO A 21 12.50 -5.90 35.15
CA PRO A 21 13.09 -6.37 33.91
C PRO A 21 13.97 -7.59 34.17
N VAL A 22 13.77 -8.64 33.39
CA VAL A 22 14.67 -9.79 33.30
C VAL A 22 15.94 -9.33 32.59
N THR A 23 17.01 -9.15 33.36
CA THR A 23 18.37 -9.06 32.84
C THR A 23 18.79 -10.44 32.31
N ILE A 24 18.90 -10.57 30.99
CA ILE A 24 19.59 -11.70 30.39
C ILE A 24 21.08 -11.39 30.39
N ILE A 25 21.81 -12.23 31.12
CA ILE A 25 23.26 -12.29 31.19
C ILE A 25 23.76 -12.89 29.86
N SER A 26 24.39 -12.07 29.03
CA SER A 26 25.20 -12.52 27.90
C SER A 26 26.52 -13.06 28.44
N ALA A 27 26.67 -14.38 28.48
CA ALA A 27 27.95 -15.04 28.70
C ALA A 27 28.75 -15.05 27.39
N GLY A 28 30.03 -14.70 27.50
CA GLY A 28 30.95 -14.57 26.39
C GLY A 28 31.52 -15.89 25.87
N GLU A 29 32.11 -15.72 24.68
CA GLU A 29 33.14 -16.52 24.03
C GLU A 29 32.73 -17.85 23.37
N THR A 30 32.66 -17.80 22.04
CA THR A 30 33.66 -18.52 21.23
C THR A 30 33.86 -17.79 19.91
N ASN A 31 35.10 -17.34 19.71
CA ASN A 31 35.62 -16.82 18.45
C ASN A 31 35.42 -17.87 17.35
N SER A 32 34.45 -17.65 16.47
CA SER A 32 34.51 -18.17 15.11
C SER A 32 35.14 -17.08 14.26
N ASN A 33 36.33 -17.38 13.73
CA ASN A 33 37.03 -16.55 12.76
C ASN A 33 36.06 -16.10 11.65
N ASN A 34 35.75 -14.80 11.62
CA ASN A 34 35.39 -14.15 10.38
C ASN A 34 36.65 -14.18 9.51
N GLU A 35 36.76 -15.17 8.63
CA GLU A 35 37.64 -15.04 7.48
C GLU A 35 37.25 -13.74 6.76
N LYS A 36 38.20 -12.80 6.70
CA LYS A 36 38.11 -11.65 5.81
C LYS A 36 37.76 -12.15 4.40
N PRO A 37 36.92 -11.46 3.62
CA PRO A 37 36.75 -11.76 2.21
C PRO A 37 38.12 -11.77 1.54
N LYS A 38 38.39 -12.79 0.72
CA LYS A 38 39.64 -12.86 -0.04
C LYS A 38 39.66 -11.70 -1.03
N ASP A 39 40.57 -10.75 -0.81
CA ASP A 39 40.95 -9.66 -1.74
C ASP A 39 41.60 -10.19 -3.06
N GLU A 40 41.42 -11.46 -3.40
CA GLU A 40 42.13 -12.12 -4.50
C GLU A 40 41.29 -12.07 -5.77
N LEU A 41 41.86 -11.49 -6.82
CA LEU A 41 41.30 -11.46 -8.17
C LEU A 41 41.03 -12.89 -8.67
N SER A 42 39.85 -13.13 -9.24
CA SER A 42 39.49 -14.43 -9.81
C SER A 42 40.54 -14.90 -10.85
N PRO A 43 41.00 -16.16 -10.80
CA PRO A 43 41.87 -16.73 -11.84
C PRO A 43 41.25 -16.69 -13.26
N LYS A 44 39.92 -16.54 -13.32
CA LYS A 44 39.12 -16.49 -14.55
C LYS A 44 38.76 -15.07 -14.99
N PHE A 45 39.26 -14.05 -14.30
CA PHE A 45 39.08 -12.65 -14.67
C PHE A 45 39.38 -12.34 -16.15
N PRO A 46 40.43 -12.90 -16.80
CA PRO A 46 40.67 -12.66 -18.23
C PRO A 46 39.51 -13.08 -19.16
N GLU A 47 38.64 -13.99 -18.71
CA GLU A 47 37.47 -14.46 -19.49
C GLU A 47 36.23 -13.57 -19.27
N PHE A 48 36.21 -12.73 -18.23
CA PHE A 48 35.05 -11.92 -17.84
C PHE A 48 34.62 -10.96 -18.95
N LYS A 49 35.59 -10.27 -19.57
CA LYS A 49 35.31 -9.32 -20.66
C LYS A 49 34.58 -10.00 -21.82
N LYS A 50 35.04 -11.18 -22.23
CA LYS A 50 34.43 -11.92 -23.33
C LYS A 50 32.99 -12.32 -22.99
N TYR A 51 32.77 -12.86 -21.78
CA TYR A 51 31.44 -13.24 -21.32
C TYR A 51 30.47 -12.04 -21.27
N SER A 52 30.92 -10.92 -20.67
CA SER A 52 30.17 -9.67 -20.55
C SER A 52 29.81 -9.07 -21.90
N ASP A 53 30.77 -8.98 -22.83
CA ASP A 53 30.55 -8.46 -24.18
C ASP A 53 29.54 -9.30 -24.96
N GLU A 54 29.65 -10.64 -24.89
CA GLU A 54 28.74 -11.55 -25.58
C GLU A 54 27.31 -11.43 -25.03
N LYS A 55 27.14 -11.51 -23.70
CA LYS A 55 25.83 -11.45 -23.04
C LYS A 55 25.15 -10.10 -23.20
N THR A 56 25.87 -9.01 -22.97
CA THR A 56 25.31 -7.65 -23.09
C THR A 56 24.88 -7.36 -24.54
N LYS A 57 25.66 -7.81 -25.54
CA LYS A 57 25.31 -7.62 -26.95
C LYS A 57 24.10 -8.46 -27.37
N GLU A 58 24.00 -9.70 -26.90
CA GLU A 58 22.83 -10.57 -27.12
C GLU A 58 21.57 -9.95 -26.49
N ALA A 59 21.67 -9.53 -25.23
CA ALA A 59 20.59 -8.87 -24.51
C ALA A 59 20.12 -7.58 -25.22
N MET A 60 21.05 -6.71 -25.63
CA MET A 60 20.72 -5.47 -26.35
C MET A 60 19.99 -5.76 -27.67
N LYS A 61 20.39 -6.82 -28.39
CA LYS A 61 19.72 -7.22 -29.63
C LYS A 61 18.27 -7.62 -29.37
N ILE A 62 18.05 -8.49 -28.38
CA ILE A 62 16.71 -8.96 -27.99
C ILE A 62 15.87 -7.78 -27.49
N ALA A 63 16.45 -6.90 -26.68
CA ALA A 63 15.82 -5.72 -26.10
C ALA A 63 15.29 -4.75 -27.19
N ILE A 64 16.11 -4.44 -28.19
CA ILE A 64 15.71 -3.57 -29.32
C ILE A 64 14.59 -4.24 -30.14
N GLU A 65 14.71 -5.55 -30.43
CA GLU A 65 13.69 -6.30 -31.17
C GLU A 65 12.34 -6.32 -30.45
N ASN A 66 12.35 -6.58 -29.14
CA ASN A 66 11.16 -6.57 -28.31
C ASN A 66 10.54 -5.18 -28.22
N ALA A 67 11.35 -4.12 -28.08
CA ALA A 67 10.85 -2.75 -28.03
C ALA A 67 10.17 -2.33 -29.34
N VAL A 68 10.79 -2.63 -30.48
CA VAL A 68 10.18 -2.38 -31.81
C VAL A 68 8.85 -3.11 -31.94
N SER A 69 8.79 -4.39 -31.56
CA SER A 69 7.55 -5.19 -31.61
C SER A 69 6.46 -4.59 -30.71
N TYR A 70 6.82 -4.21 -29.47
CA TYR A 70 5.92 -3.57 -28.53
C TYR A 70 5.35 -2.25 -29.06
N PHE A 71 6.18 -1.39 -29.65
CA PHE A 71 5.74 -0.10 -30.19
C PHE A 71 4.90 -0.27 -31.46
N LYS A 72 5.18 -1.28 -32.31
CA LYS A 72 4.31 -1.62 -33.46
C LYS A 72 2.90 -1.99 -32.99
N ASN A 73 2.79 -2.82 -31.94
CA ASN A 73 1.50 -3.19 -31.35
C ASN A 73 0.79 -1.99 -30.70
N LYS A 74 1.52 -1.09 -30.03
CA LYS A 74 0.93 0.15 -29.47
C LYS A 74 0.41 1.06 -30.57
N LYS A 75 1.17 1.24 -31.66
CA LYS A 75 0.75 2.03 -32.83
C LYS A 75 -0.54 1.47 -33.45
N GLU A 76 -0.62 0.16 -33.67
CA GLU A 76 -1.81 -0.50 -34.24
C GLU A 76 -3.07 -0.31 -33.37
N LYS A 77 -2.93 -0.33 -32.04
CA LYS A 77 -4.03 0.00 -31.12
C LYS A 77 -4.55 1.42 -31.37
N PHE A 78 -3.66 2.41 -31.52
CA PHE A 78 -4.09 3.77 -31.83
C PHE A 78 -4.72 3.88 -33.23
N GLU A 79 -4.23 3.15 -34.22
CA GLU A 79 -4.81 3.12 -35.58
C GLU A 79 -6.25 2.57 -35.60
N THR A 80 -6.55 1.59 -34.75
CA THR A 80 -7.85 0.91 -34.66
C THR A 80 -8.88 1.60 -33.75
N LEU A 81 -8.47 2.56 -32.91
CA LEU A 81 -9.41 3.35 -32.09
C LEU A 81 -10.38 4.16 -32.97
N THR A 82 -11.68 4.02 -32.68
CA THR A 82 -12.79 4.72 -33.36
C THR A 82 -13.28 5.98 -32.61
N ASP A 83 -12.60 6.34 -31.51
CA ASP A 83 -13.03 7.42 -30.62
C ASP A 83 -12.79 8.84 -31.19
N LYS A 84 -13.49 9.81 -30.58
CA LYS A 84 -13.59 11.21 -31.02
C LYS A 84 -12.32 12.06 -30.83
N ASP A 85 -11.26 11.57 -30.18
CA ASP A 85 -10.04 12.35 -29.95
C ASP A 85 -8.97 12.12 -31.03
N TYR A 86 -9.22 12.68 -32.20
CA TYR A 86 -8.33 12.59 -33.36
C TYR A 86 -6.95 13.20 -33.11
N LYS A 87 -6.83 14.15 -32.17
CA LYS A 87 -5.58 14.86 -31.91
C LYS A 87 -4.58 13.94 -31.23
N GLU A 88 -4.96 13.34 -30.10
CA GLU A 88 -4.10 12.41 -29.35
C GLU A 88 -3.71 11.19 -30.19
N LYS A 89 -4.63 10.70 -31.02
CA LYS A 89 -4.37 9.60 -31.95
C LYS A 89 -3.24 9.94 -32.94
N ILE A 90 -3.29 11.12 -33.57
CA ILE A 90 -2.26 11.53 -34.52
C ILE A 90 -0.90 11.73 -33.83
N GLU A 91 -0.90 12.37 -32.65
CA GLU A 91 0.30 12.56 -31.82
C GLU A 91 0.99 11.22 -31.51
N ALA A 92 0.22 10.25 -31.01
CA ALA A 92 0.72 8.94 -30.64
C ALA A 92 1.23 8.14 -31.86
N ILE A 93 0.45 8.11 -32.96
CA ILE A 93 0.84 7.38 -34.18
C ILE A 93 2.13 7.94 -34.77
N TYR A 94 2.24 9.28 -34.89
CA TYR A 94 3.46 9.91 -35.39
C TYR A 94 4.65 9.59 -34.49
N TYR A 95 4.50 9.77 -33.18
CA TYR A 95 5.57 9.49 -32.23
C TYR A 95 6.08 8.05 -32.32
N PHE A 96 5.17 7.07 -32.29
CA PHE A 96 5.57 5.66 -32.38
C PHE A 96 6.18 5.33 -33.73
N ASN A 97 5.69 5.91 -34.83
CA ASN A 97 6.27 5.72 -36.14
C ASN A 97 7.74 6.17 -36.18
N GLU A 98 8.03 7.36 -35.67
CA GLU A 98 9.38 7.92 -35.64
C GLU A 98 10.29 7.16 -34.68
N LEU A 99 9.79 6.75 -33.50
CA LEU A 99 10.57 5.94 -32.56
C LEU A 99 10.89 4.54 -33.11
N ILE A 100 9.93 3.89 -33.77
CA ILE A 100 10.15 2.61 -34.47
C ILE A 100 11.21 2.79 -35.55
N ASN A 101 11.10 3.82 -36.40
CA ASN A 101 12.07 4.09 -37.46
C ASN A 101 13.46 4.36 -36.90
N PHE A 102 13.56 5.14 -35.81
CA PHE A 102 14.81 5.41 -35.12
C PHE A 102 15.46 4.11 -34.61
N LEU A 103 14.71 3.22 -33.95
CA LEU A 103 15.24 1.95 -33.44
C LEU A 103 15.59 0.96 -34.56
N ASP A 104 14.68 0.75 -35.53
CA ASP A 104 14.87 -0.22 -36.63
C ASP A 104 16.03 0.19 -37.57
N SER A 105 16.08 1.46 -37.97
CA SER A 105 17.10 1.93 -38.93
C SER A 105 18.51 1.98 -38.33
N ASN A 106 18.60 2.18 -37.02
CA ASN A 106 19.87 2.28 -36.31
C ASN A 106 20.27 1.00 -35.58
N LYS A 107 19.44 -0.05 -35.59
CA LYS A 107 19.63 -1.28 -34.79
C LYS A 107 21.04 -1.86 -34.87
N ASN A 108 21.57 -2.06 -36.08
CA ASN A 108 22.90 -2.65 -36.26
C ASN A 108 24.01 -1.73 -35.71
N ASP A 109 23.90 -0.42 -35.96
CA ASP A 109 24.86 0.57 -35.45
C ASP A 109 24.75 0.76 -33.94
N MET A 110 23.56 0.58 -33.34
CA MET A 110 23.37 0.55 -31.89
C MET A 110 24.08 -0.65 -31.23
N LEU A 111 24.15 -1.79 -31.93
CA LEU A 111 24.84 -2.98 -31.44
C LEU A 111 26.36 -2.91 -31.60
N GLU A 112 26.84 -2.20 -32.64
CA GLU A 112 28.26 -2.02 -32.90
C GLU A 112 28.86 -0.81 -32.17
N ASN A 113 28.10 0.29 -32.08
CA ASN A 113 28.50 1.57 -31.52
C ASN A 113 27.48 2.11 -30.50
N PRO A 114 27.20 1.38 -29.39
CA PRO A 114 26.14 1.73 -28.43
C PRO A 114 26.31 3.12 -27.80
N TYR A 115 27.55 3.56 -27.59
CA TYR A 115 27.84 4.89 -27.03
C TYR A 115 27.40 6.06 -27.92
N LYS A 116 27.39 5.87 -29.25
CA LYS A 116 26.86 6.87 -30.20
C LYS A 116 25.36 7.13 -29.97
N TYR A 117 24.67 6.13 -29.43
CA TYR A 117 23.25 6.16 -29.14
C TYR A 117 22.92 6.39 -27.66
N ASN A 118 23.91 6.82 -26.87
CA ASN A 118 23.80 7.01 -25.41
C ASN A 118 23.41 5.74 -24.64
N LEU A 119 23.66 4.55 -25.19
CA LEU A 119 23.46 3.27 -24.54
C LEU A 119 24.70 2.93 -23.69
N PHE A 120 24.87 3.65 -22.59
CA PHE A 120 26.03 3.56 -21.70
C PHE A 120 25.97 2.31 -20.80
N ALA A 121 26.15 1.12 -21.36
CA ALA A 121 26.24 -0.13 -20.59
C ALA A 121 27.61 -0.24 -19.89
N LEU A 122 27.79 0.52 -18.81
CA LEU A 122 29.06 0.66 -18.12
C LEU A 122 29.23 -0.37 -17.00
N THR A 123 28.17 -0.74 -16.28
CA THR A 123 28.26 -1.73 -15.20
C THR A 123 28.91 -3.05 -15.64
N PRO A 124 28.48 -3.70 -16.75
CA PRO A 124 29.12 -4.92 -17.23
C PRO A 124 30.60 -4.75 -17.57
N ARG A 125 30.99 -3.56 -18.04
CA ARG A 125 32.39 -3.26 -18.42
C ARG A 125 33.25 -2.91 -17.22
N VAL A 126 32.70 -2.18 -16.25
CA VAL A 126 33.40 -1.87 -15.00
C VAL A 126 33.84 -3.17 -14.36
N LEU A 127 32.91 -4.09 -14.15
CA LEU A 127 33.14 -5.37 -13.47
C LEU A 127 34.06 -6.31 -14.25
N ALA A 128 34.04 -6.25 -15.58
CA ALA A 128 34.78 -7.18 -16.44
C ALA A 128 36.17 -6.70 -16.85
N GLU A 129 36.41 -5.39 -16.93
CA GLU A 129 37.64 -4.81 -17.47
C GLU A 129 38.58 -4.26 -16.38
N ASN A 130 38.06 -3.93 -15.19
CA ASN A 130 38.85 -3.30 -14.14
C ASN A 130 39.21 -4.28 -13.02
N THR A 131 40.51 -4.44 -12.76
CA THR A 131 41.01 -5.21 -11.60
C THR A 131 40.89 -4.43 -10.29
N LYS A 132 40.65 -3.11 -10.36
CA LYS A 132 40.48 -2.19 -9.23
C LYS A 132 39.38 -1.18 -9.54
N PHE A 133 38.61 -0.82 -8.53
CA PHE A 133 37.52 0.12 -8.61
C PHE A 133 37.80 1.38 -7.80
N LYS A 134 37.08 2.44 -8.16
CA LYS A 134 36.67 3.48 -7.22
C LYS A 134 35.19 3.35 -6.92
N ILE A 135 34.86 3.27 -5.65
CA ILE A 135 33.50 3.30 -5.15
C ILE A 135 33.13 4.76 -4.91
N HIS A 136 32.01 5.19 -5.47
CA HIS A 136 31.47 6.54 -5.33
C HIS A 136 30.01 6.53 -4.93
N ASN A 137 29.59 7.54 -4.19
CA ASN A 137 28.20 7.96 -4.19
C ASN A 137 28.00 8.92 -5.37
N ILE A 138 27.09 8.60 -6.29
CA ILE A 138 26.83 9.39 -7.49
C ILE A 138 25.48 10.08 -7.37
N LYS A 139 25.43 11.40 -7.51
CA LYS A 139 24.20 12.17 -7.68
C LYS A 139 23.98 12.44 -9.16
N TYR A 140 22.84 12.02 -9.70
CA TYR A 140 22.47 12.20 -11.11
C TYR A 140 20.95 12.31 -11.28
N ASN A 141 20.47 13.30 -12.05
CA ASN A 141 19.05 13.58 -12.28
C ASN A 141 18.18 13.49 -11.01
N ASP A 142 18.58 14.23 -9.98
CA ASP A 142 17.85 14.30 -8.70
C ASP A 142 17.73 12.95 -7.95
N LYS A 143 18.59 11.98 -8.27
CA LYS A 143 18.71 10.72 -7.52
C LYS A 143 20.12 10.57 -6.97
N LEU A 144 20.22 9.91 -5.81
CA LEU A 144 21.47 9.46 -5.21
C LEU A 144 21.60 7.96 -5.44
N TYR A 145 22.74 7.54 -5.97
CA TYR A 145 23.14 6.16 -6.14
C TYR A 145 24.34 5.91 -5.24
N LYS A 146 24.25 4.91 -4.36
CA LYS A 146 25.30 4.62 -3.38
C LYS A 146 26.25 3.54 -3.88
N ASN A 147 27.48 3.60 -3.40
CA ASN A 147 28.49 2.55 -3.59
C ASN A 147 28.72 2.12 -5.04
N ILE A 148 28.63 3.06 -5.98
CA ILE A 148 28.79 2.81 -7.40
C ILE A 148 30.24 2.51 -7.70
N LYS A 149 30.49 1.30 -8.18
CA LYS A 149 31.79 0.85 -8.66
C LYS A 149 32.06 1.51 -10.01
N THR A 150 33.19 2.17 -10.12
CA THR A 150 33.66 2.82 -11.34
C THR A 150 35.10 2.40 -11.62
N GLY A 151 35.48 2.42 -12.90
CA GLY A 151 36.88 2.27 -13.29
C GLY A 151 37.68 3.54 -13.03
N LEU A 152 39.00 3.42 -13.10
CA LEU A 152 39.92 4.56 -12.88
C LEU A 152 40.00 5.50 -14.09
N THR A 153 39.58 5.02 -15.27
CA THR A 153 39.70 5.73 -16.54
C THR A 153 38.49 5.52 -17.44
N SER A 154 38.34 6.41 -18.42
CA SER A 154 37.32 6.33 -19.46
C SER A 154 37.46 5.05 -20.29
N PRO A 155 36.34 4.40 -20.69
CA PRO A 155 34.95 4.82 -20.51
C PRO A 155 34.29 4.38 -19.20
N THR A 156 34.97 3.56 -18.38
CA THR A 156 34.40 2.92 -17.18
C THR A 156 34.32 3.84 -15.95
N ASP A 157 34.84 5.07 -16.03
CA ASP A 157 34.82 6.06 -14.94
C ASP A 157 33.51 6.85 -14.82
N TYR A 158 32.50 6.54 -15.66
CA TYR A 158 31.20 7.22 -15.76
C TYR A 158 31.23 8.71 -16.11
N LYS A 159 32.38 9.39 -16.12
CA LYS A 159 32.47 10.85 -16.30
C LYS A 159 31.87 11.30 -17.63
N ASN A 160 32.17 10.59 -18.70
CA ASN A 160 31.64 10.91 -20.03
C ASN A 160 30.13 10.63 -20.15
N ALA A 161 29.64 9.57 -19.49
CA ALA A 161 28.22 9.22 -19.51
C ALA A 161 27.40 10.30 -18.77
N LEU A 162 27.80 10.63 -17.54
CA LEU A 162 27.09 11.58 -16.69
C LEU A 162 27.24 13.03 -17.14
N GLY A 163 28.38 13.39 -17.74
CA GLY A 163 28.69 14.78 -18.12
C GLY A 163 28.64 15.73 -16.92
N GLU A 164 28.31 17.00 -17.17
CA GLU A 164 28.25 18.04 -16.13
C GLU A 164 27.14 17.83 -15.09
N LYS A 165 26.16 16.96 -15.37
CA LYS A 165 25.05 16.66 -14.47
C LYS A 165 25.43 15.71 -13.32
N GLY A 166 26.50 14.93 -13.47
CA GLY A 166 26.93 13.96 -12.48
C GLY A 166 27.83 14.57 -11.41
N LYS A 167 27.51 14.34 -10.13
CA LYS A 167 28.43 14.63 -9.02
C LYS A 167 28.88 13.33 -8.37
N PHE A 168 30.20 13.20 -8.17
CA PHE A 168 30.82 12.05 -7.51
C PHE A 168 31.23 12.47 -6.09
N GLU A 169 30.81 11.70 -5.09
CA GLU A 169 31.06 11.94 -3.67
C GLU A 169 31.68 10.68 -3.03
N ASN A 170 32.37 10.85 -1.91
CA ASN A 170 32.91 9.77 -1.06
C ASN A 170 33.71 8.69 -1.83
N PRO A 171 34.83 9.05 -2.47
CA PRO A 171 35.65 8.07 -3.18
C PRO A 171 36.35 7.09 -2.22
N GLU A 172 36.17 5.80 -2.45
CA GLU A 172 36.91 4.72 -1.78
C GLU A 172 37.56 3.80 -2.83
N ASP A 173 38.77 3.32 -2.55
CA ASP A 173 39.47 2.38 -3.42
C ASP A 173 39.11 0.94 -3.05
N ALA A 174 38.78 0.11 -4.04
CA ALA A 174 38.47 -1.30 -3.84
C ALA A 174 39.13 -2.19 -4.91
N ASN A 175 39.41 -3.45 -4.58
CA ASN A 175 39.85 -4.44 -5.56
C ASN A 175 38.65 -5.15 -6.19
N ASN A 176 38.82 -5.65 -7.41
CA ASN A 176 37.85 -6.57 -7.99
C ASN A 176 38.07 -7.98 -7.41
N ALA A 177 37.17 -8.38 -6.52
CA ALA A 177 37.21 -9.67 -5.83
C ALA A 177 36.07 -10.62 -6.23
N PHE A 178 35.30 -10.29 -7.28
CA PHE A 178 34.20 -11.13 -7.73
C PHE A 178 34.69 -12.51 -8.20
N SER A 179 34.09 -13.56 -7.67
CA SER A 179 34.26 -14.91 -8.21
C SER A 179 33.64 -15.03 -9.61
N GLU A 180 34.00 -16.09 -10.34
CA GLU A 180 33.41 -16.34 -11.66
C GLU A 180 31.88 -16.52 -11.61
N GLU A 181 31.38 -17.18 -10.56
CA GLU A 181 29.95 -17.45 -10.39
C GLU A 181 29.17 -16.17 -10.07
N GLU A 182 29.67 -15.36 -9.12
CA GLU A 182 29.08 -14.06 -8.77
C GLU A 182 29.05 -13.12 -9.98
N PHE A 183 30.18 -13.01 -10.69
CA PHE A 183 30.28 -12.19 -11.89
C PHE A 183 29.25 -12.62 -12.94
N LYS A 184 29.19 -13.92 -13.28
CA LYS A 184 28.23 -14.42 -14.28
C LYS A 184 26.80 -14.15 -13.89
N LYS A 185 26.45 -14.35 -12.62
CA LYS A 185 25.11 -14.09 -12.09
C LYS A 185 24.73 -12.61 -12.23
N ILE A 186 25.64 -11.69 -11.90
CA ILE A 186 25.42 -10.24 -12.05
C ILE A 186 25.22 -9.87 -13.53
N ILE A 187 26.07 -10.40 -14.43
CA ILE A 187 25.96 -10.12 -15.88
C ILE A 187 24.68 -10.70 -16.49
N ASP A 188 24.29 -11.91 -16.09
CA ASP A 188 23.06 -12.56 -16.57
C ASP A 188 21.83 -11.79 -16.08
N LYS A 189 21.81 -11.36 -14.82
CA LYS A 189 20.75 -10.50 -14.28
C LYS A 189 20.69 -9.15 -15.01
N TYR A 190 21.82 -8.47 -15.20
CA TYR A 190 21.88 -7.22 -15.96
C TYR A 190 21.29 -7.39 -17.37
N SER A 191 21.62 -8.51 -18.02
CA SER A 191 21.15 -8.85 -19.35
C SER A 191 19.64 -9.08 -19.40
N GLU A 192 19.10 -9.82 -18.43
CA GLU A 192 17.66 -10.03 -18.28
C GLU A 192 16.90 -8.72 -18.01
N ASP A 193 17.40 -7.92 -17.06
CA ASP A 193 16.80 -6.64 -16.69
C ASP A 193 16.84 -5.65 -17.86
N LEU A 194 17.93 -5.62 -18.62
CA LEU A 194 18.03 -4.81 -19.84
C LEU A 194 16.94 -5.21 -20.84
N VAL A 195 16.74 -6.50 -21.11
CA VAL A 195 15.68 -6.96 -22.01
C VAL A 195 14.29 -6.55 -21.52
N ASN A 196 14.04 -6.67 -20.21
CA ASN A 196 12.75 -6.37 -19.61
C ASN A 196 12.43 -4.86 -19.56
N GLU A 197 13.43 -4.02 -19.30
CA GLU A 197 13.23 -2.58 -19.06
C GLU A 197 13.46 -1.70 -20.27
N PHE A 198 14.03 -2.21 -21.37
CA PHE A 198 14.42 -1.38 -22.53
C PHE A 198 13.26 -0.59 -23.15
N THR A 199 12.03 -1.11 -23.09
CA THR A 199 10.83 -0.38 -23.52
C THR A 199 10.60 0.89 -22.69
N LYS A 200 10.84 0.84 -21.38
CA LYS A 200 10.74 1.98 -20.46
C LYS A 200 11.91 2.94 -20.62
N ILE A 201 13.09 2.42 -20.94
CA ILE A 201 14.28 3.24 -21.26
C ILE A 201 14.03 4.07 -22.52
N THR A 202 13.38 3.49 -23.53
CA THR A 202 13.16 4.15 -24.83
C THR A 202 11.87 4.98 -24.90
N PHE A 203 10.89 4.75 -24.03
CA PHE A 203 9.59 5.42 -24.10
C PHE A 203 8.94 5.73 -22.74
N ASN A 204 8.39 6.93 -22.62
CA ASN A 204 7.41 7.31 -21.60
C ASN A 204 6.24 8.04 -22.28
N GLU A 205 5.03 7.89 -21.78
CA GLU A 205 3.83 8.53 -22.35
C GLU A 205 3.94 10.07 -22.38
N LYS A 206 4.67 10.66 -21.42
CA LYS A 206 4.94 12.11 -21.37
C LYS A 206 5.89 12.60 -22.46
N ASP A 207 6.52 11.71 -23.23
CA ASP A 207 7.40 12.08 -24.34
C ASP A 207 6.65 12.34 -25.65
N VAL A 208 5.38 11.93 -25.74
CA VAL A 208 4.59 12.07 -26.96
C VAL A 208 4.44 13.54 -27.30
N LEU A 209 4.92 13.91 -28.50
CA LEU A 209 4.93 15.28 -28.97
C LEU A 209 3.50 15.77 -29.17
N LYS A 210 3.20 16.92 -28.58
CA LYS A 210 1.86 17.51 -28.59
C LYS A 210 1.64 18.41 -29.81
N LEU A 211 0.54 18.19 -30.51
CA LEU A 211 0.10 18.99 -31.66
C LEU A 211 -0.22 20.42 -31.21
N GLU A 212 0.18 21.39 -32.03
CA GLU A 212 0.05 22.83 -31.83
C GLU A 212 0.94 23.42 -30.73
N SER A 213 1.50 22.60 -29.83
CA SER A 213 2.51 23.04 -28.85
C SER A 213 3.93 22.75 -29.31
N GLU A 214 4.20 21.58 -29.90
CA GLU A 214 5.56 21.14 -30.27
C GLU A 214 5.69 20.82 -31.77
N ILE A 215 4.61 20.31 -32.37
CA ILE A 215 4.54 19.95 -33.80
C ILE A 215 3.29 20.54 -34.46
N PHE A 216 3.38 20.83 -35.76
CA PHE A 216 2.26 21.24 -36.60
C PHE A 216 2.14 20.37 -37.85
N LEU A 217 0.91 20.22 -38.34
CA LEU A 217 0.64 19.58 -39.63
C LEU A 217 0.63 20.63 -40.73
N LYS A 218 1.46 20.43 -41.75
CA LYS A 218 1.54 21.28 -42.94
C LYS A 218 1.06 20.51 -44.16
N SER A 219 0.23 21.15 -44.98
CA SER A 219 -0.16 20.60 -46.28
C SER A 219 0.81 21.12 -47.35
N GLU A 220 1.48 20.22 -48.06
CA GLU A 220 2.31 20.59 -49.21
C GLU A 220 1.47 20.63 -50.50
N PRO A 221 1.58 21.71 -51.32
CA PRO A 221 0.88 21.78 -52.60
C PRO A 221 1.30 20.63 -53.52
N GLY A 222 0.34 19.77 -53.88
CA GLY A 222 0.55 18.66 -54.83
C GLY A 222 0.81 17.29 -54.21
N GLN A 223 0.93 17.17 -52.87
CA GLN A 223 0.98 15.88 -52.18
C GLN A 223 -0.37 15.55 -51.52
N LYS A 224 -0.78 14.26 -51.59
CA LYS A 224 -1.89 13.75 -50.77
C LYS A 224 -1.35 13.43 -49.37
N GLY A 225 -1.55 14.35 -48.42
CA GLY A 225 -1.19 14.12 -47.00
C GLY A 225 -0.81 15.40 -46.26
N PHE A 226 -0.45 15.23 -44.99
CA PHE A 226 0.17 16.26 -44.17
C PHE A 226 1.60 15.84 -43.82
N THR A 227 2.52 16.80 -43.81
CA THR A 227 3.88 16.64 -43.27
C THR A 227 3.94 17.25 -41.86
N VAL A 228 4.74 16.67 -40.98
CA VAL A 228 4.96 17.22 -39.64
C VAL A 228 6.10 18.24 -39.67
N GLU A 229 5.86 19.44 -39.16
CA GLU A 229 6.88 20.47 -38.96
C GLU A 229 7.05 20.76 -37.47
N PHE A 230 8.29 20.67 -36.97
CA PHE A 230 8.61 21.01 -35.58
C PHE A 230 8.62 22.52 -35.36
N LYS A 231 8.12 22.94 -34.20
CA LYS A 231 8.25 24.32 -33.75
C LYS A 231 9.70 24.76 -33.58
N LYS A 232 9.92 26.07 -33.63
CA LYS A 232 11.24 26.67 -33.46
C LYS A 232 11.85 26.30 -32.12
N GLU A 233 11.08 26.35 -31.02
CA GLU A 233 11.56 26.01 -29.68
C GLU A 233 12.05 24.56 -29.59
N PHE A 234 11.39 23.63 -30.29
CA PHE A 234 11.81 22.23 -30.38
C PHE A 234 13.10 22.11 -31.20
N LYS A 235 13.17 22.75 -32.38
CA LYS A 235 14.34 22.74 -33.26
C LYS A 235 15.57 23.37 -32.59
N ASP A 236 15.39 24.46 -31.86
CA ASP A 236 16.47 25.15 -31.14
C ASP A 236 17.04 24.27 -30.01
N LYS A 237 16.19 23.43 -29.38
CA LYS A 237 16.59 22.56 -28.27
C LYS A 237 17.17 21.21 -28.71
N TYR A 238 16.60 20.59 -29.75
CA TYR A 238 16.92 19.22 -30.14
C TYR A 238 17.43 19.08 -31.58
N GLU A 239 17.20 20.06 -32.45
CA GLU A 239 17.55 20.06 -33.89
C GLU A 239 16.78 19.02 -34.73
N THR A 240 16.73 17.76 -34.30
CA THR A 240 16.07 16.63 -34.97
C THR A 240 15.32 15.75 -33.98
N ILE A 241 14.40 14.92 -34.49
CA ILE A 241 13.69 13.95 -33.65
C ILE A 241 14.61 12.84 -33.13
N ASP A 242 15.62 12.44 -33.90
CA ASP A 242 16.64 11.49 -33.46
C ASP A 242 17.41 12.01 -32.25
N LYS A 243 17.85 13.28 -32.29
CA LYS A 243 18.49 13.92 -31.14
C LYS A 243 17.55 14.09 -29.94
N TYR A 244 16.26 14.28 -30.19
CA TYR A 244 15.25 14.25 -29.13
C TYR A 244 15.21 12.86 -28.46
N PHE A 245 15.08 11.77 -29.21
CA PHE A 245 15.10 10.41 -28.66
C PHE A 245 16.40 10.11 -27.92
N LEU A 246 17.55 10.45 -28.50
CA LEU A 246 18.85 10.30 -27.87
C LEU A 246 18.94 11.00 -26.50
N SER A 247 18.34 12.18 -26.38
CA SER A 247 18.32 12.92 -25.11
C SER A 247 17.49 12.22 -24.03
N LYS A 248 16.36 11.60 -24.41
CA LYS A 248 15.46 10.88 -23.50
C LYS A 248 16.06 9.53 -23.09
N ILE A 249 16.62 8.80 -24.05
CA ILE A 249 17.26 7.50 -23.82
C ILE A 249 18.48 7.66 -22.91
N LYS A 250 19.30 8.70 -23.12
CA LYS A 250 20.52 8.92 -22.31
C LYS A 250 20.22 8.92 -20.81
N ASP A 251 19.31 9.77 -20.38
CA ASP A 251 19.01 9.97 -18.96
C ASP A 251 18.45 8.69 -18.32
N ARG A 252 17.62 7.93 -19.05
CA ARG A 252 17.00 6.68 -18.57
C ARG A 252 17.94 5.49 -18.61
N PHE A 253 18.80 5.40 -19.61
CA PHE A 253 19.79 4.32 -19.72
C PHE A 253 20.84 4.45 -18.61
N ILE A 254 21.28 5.68 -18.31
CA ILE A 254 22.20 5.92 -17.19
C ILE A 254 21.54 5.60 -15.84
N ASP A 255 20.26 5.96 -15.64
CA ASP A 255 19.49 5.58 -14.44
C ASP A 255 19.43 4.06 -14.26
N PHE A 256 19.12 3.33 -15.34
CA PHE A 256 19.16 1.87 -15.38
C PHE A 256 20.55 1.32 -15.02
N ASP A 257 21.60 1.79 -15.69
CA ASP A 257 22.95 1.25 -15.51
C ASP A 257 23.50 1.50 -14.10
N LEU A 258 23.22 2.68 -13.51
CA LEU A 258 23.57 3.00 -12.13
C LEU A 258 22.79 2.16 -11.11
N LYS A 259 21.49 1.90 -11.32
CA LYS A 259 20.70 0.99 -10.47
C LYS A 259 21.30 -0.41 -10.45
N GLN A 260 21.65 -0.93 -11.63
CA GLN A 260 22.28 -2.25 -11.75
C GLN A 260 23.65 -2.30 -11.07
N ASN A 261 24.43 -1.20 -11.12
CA ASN A 261 25.70 -1.09 -10.42
C ASN A 261 25.53 -1.14 -8.89
N GLU A 262 24.57 -0.37 -8.36
CA GLU A 262 24.25 -0.34 -6.93
C GLU A 262 23.74 -1.70 -6.41
N GLU A 263 23.02 -2.45 -7.24
CA GLU A 263 22.51 -3.78 -6.88
C GLU A 263 23.58 -4.87 -6.88
N ALA A 264 24.65 -4.71 -7.67
CA ALA A 264 25.76 -5.67 -7.73
C ALA A 264 26.53 -5.83 -6.40
N GLU A 265 26.29 -4.97 -5.40
CA GLU A 265 26.87 -5.07 -4.05
C GLU A 265 26.04 -5.93 -3.09
N LYS A 266 24.71 -5.98 -3.26
CA LYS A 266 23.80 -6.48 -2.23
C LYS A 266 23.78 -8.00 -2.08
N GLU A 267 24.35 -8.74 -3.03
CA GLU A 267 24.33 -10.21 -2.98
C GLU A 267 25.43 -10.81 -2.09
N GLU A 268 26.48 -10.06 -1.71
CA GLU A 268 27.52 -10.54 -0.79
C GLU A 268 27.18 -10.25 0.69
N GLU A 269 26.35 -9.24 1.00
CA GLU A 269 25.98 -8.88 2.39
C GLU A 269 24.75 -9.63 2.95
N GLU A 270 24.04 -10.45 2.16
CA GLU A 270 22.87 -11.23 2.64
C GLU A 270 23.23 -12.49 3.46
N LYS A 271 24.45 -12.60 3.98
CA LYS A 271 24.80 -13.59 5.02
C LYS A 271 24.93 -12.94 6.40
N GLN A 272 23.86 -12.30 6.87
CA GLN A 272 23.61 -12.17 8.31
C GLN A 272 22.46 -13.10 8.71
N PRO A 273 22.54 -13.72 9.90
CA PRO A 273 21.63 -14.80 10.30
C PRO A 273 20.19 -14.30 10.27
N GLU A 274 19.35 -15.02 9.51
CA GLU A 274 17.90 -14.92 9.54
C GLU A 274 17.43 -14.93 11.01
N THR A 275 17.09 -13.76 11.53
CA THR A 275 16.30 -13.67 12.75
C THR A 275 14.85 -13.74 12.33
N ASN A 276 14.28 -14.92 12.60
CA ASN A 276 12.92 -15.37 12.36
C ASN A 276 12.52 -15.50 10.87
N PRO A 277 12.37 -16.74 10.37
CA PRO A 277 11.63 -16.97 9.14
C PRO A 277 10.18 -16.58 9.40
N SER A 278 9.74 -15.42 8.91
CA SER A 278 8.39 -15.40 8.36
C SER A 278 8.51 -16.27 7.11
N GLU A 279 8.13 -17.54 7.26
CA GLU A 279 7.98 -18.49 6.16
C GLU A 279 7.41 -17.72 4.96
N LYS A 280 8.17 -17.69 3.86
CA LYS A 280 7.60 -17.57 2.51
C LYS A 280 6.72 -18.81 2.29
N SER A 281 5.62 -18.90 3.03
CA SER A 281 4.50 -19.75 2.67
C SER A 281 3.94 -19.09 1.41
N GLU A 282 4.02 -19.77 0.26
CA GLU A 282 3.07 -19.49 -0.81
C GLU A 282 1.69 -19.71 -0.19
N ASN A 283 1.08 -18.64 0.32
CA ASN A 283 -0.18 -18.74 1.02
C ASN A 283 -1.19 -19.40 0.08
N SER A 284 -1.63 -20.62 0.43
CA SER A 284 -2.67 -21.34 -0.32
C SER A 284 -3.86 -20.42 -0.56
N PRO A 285 -4.58 -20.53 -1.69
CA PRO A 285 -5.74 -19.68 -1.96
C PRO A 285 -6.77 -19.78 -0.83
N LEU A 286 -7.51 -18.70 -0.59
CA LEU A 286 -8.54 -18.63 0.46
C LEU A 286 -9.65 -19.63 0.15
N VAL A 287 -10.09 -19.65 -1.11
CA VAL A 287 -11.06 -20.62 -1.63
C VAL A 287 -10.29 -21.84 -2.15
N PRO A 288 -10.64 -23.06 -1.74
CA PRO A 288 -10.02 -24.27 -2.28
C PRO A 288 -10.16 -24.35 -3.81
N ASN A 289 -9.11 -24.81 -4.50
CA ASN A 289 -9.02 -24.97 -5.95
C ASN A 289 -9.07 -23.66 -6.77
N ASP A 290 -9.02 -22.50 -6.13
CA ASP A 290 -8.89 -21.20 -6.81
C ASP A 290 -7.41 -20.94 -7.18
N SER A 291 -7.14 -20.29 -8.30
CA SER A 291 -5.76 -19.89 -8.66
C SER A 291 -5.56 -18.41 -8.34
N LEU A 292 -4.57 -18.10 -7.51
CA LEU A 292 -4.05 -16.73 -7.41
C LEU A 292 -3.31 -16.39 -8.71
N ASN A 293 -3.62 -15.26 -9.34
CA ASN A 293 -2.90 -14.79 -10.52
C ASN A 293 -1.43 -14.53 -10.13
N LYS A 294 -0.50 -15.39 -10.57
CA LYS A 294 0.94 -15.27 -10.32
C LYS A 294 1.63 -14.17 -11.17
N GLU A 295 0.89 -13.45 -12.02
CA GLU A 295 1.43 -12.46 -12.98
C GLU A 295 1.98 -11.15 -12.35
N THR A 296 1.95 -10.98 -11.03
CA THR A 296 2.20 -9.67 -10.40
C THR A 296 3.68 -9.31 -10.23
N LYS A 297 4.64 -10.23 -10.40
CA LYS A 297 6.06 -9.94 -10.14
C LYS A 297 6.68 -8.93 -11.12
N GLN A 298 6.23 -8.88 -12.38
CA GLN A 298 6.74 -7.91 -13.36
C GLN A 298 6.07 -6.51 -13.28
N LYS A 299 5.07 -6.30 -12.40
CA LYS A 299 4.36 -5.00 -12.24
C LYS A 299 4.85 -4.15 -11.07
N GLN A 300 5.69 -4.66 -10.17
CA GLN A 300 5.97 -3.96 -8.91
C GLN A 300 6.88 -2.75 -9.04
N GLN A 301 7.87 -2.82 -9.94
CA GLN A 301 8.67 -1.63 -10.26
C GLN A 301 7.80 -0.52 -10.88
N GLU A 302 6.79 -0.87 -11.69
CA GLU A 302 5.84 0.11 -12.24
C GLU A 302 4.98 0.75 -11.14
N ILE A 303 4.56 -0.04 -10.16
CA ILE A 303 3.82 0.46 -9.00
C ILE A 303 4.69 1.47 -8.24
N ILE A 304 5.95 1.14 -7.91
CA ILE A 304 6.85 2.06 -7.20
C ILE A 304 7.16 3.33 -8.00
N GLU A 305 7.36 3.22 -9.31
CA GLU A 305 7.59 4.36 -10.19
C GLU A 305 6.33 5.24 -10.30
N SER A 306 5.12 4.70 -10.07
CA SER A 306 3.87 5.46 -10.04
C SER A 306 3.57 6.16 -8.70
N LEU A 307 4.28 5.79 -7.63
CA LEU A 307 4.04 6.38 -6.30
C LEU A 307 4.38 7.88 -6.27
N PRO A 308 3.64 8.67 -5.48
CA PRO A 308 3.89 10.10 -5.34
C PRO A 308 5.24 10.38 -4.67
N GLU A 309 5.86 11.47 -5.09
CA GLU A 309 7.04 12.06 -4.45
C GLU A 309 6.58 12.89 -3.27
N LEU A 310 6.68 12.32 -2.07
CA LEU A 310 6.27 13.00 -0.85
C LEU A 310 7.42 13.87 -0.32
N SER A 311 7.11 15.11 0.02
CA SER A 311 8.08 15.97 0.71
C SER A 311 8.27 15.51 2.16
N PRO A 312 9.52 15.44 2.67
CA PRO A 312 9.75 15.25 4.09
C PRO A 312 9.22 16.45 4.87
N ILE A 313 8.55 16.18 5.99
CA ILE A 313 8.04 17.19 6.92
C ILE A 313 8.93 17.18 8.15
N ILE A 314 9.35 18.37 8.58
CA ILE A 314 10.21 18.57 9.74
C ILE A 314 9.43 18.20 11.01
N SER A 315 10.05 17.39 11.86
CA SER A 315 9.48 17.03 13.16
C SER A 315 9.41 18.24 14.09
N TYR A 316 8.39 18.29 14.93
CA TYR A 316 8.14 19.44 15.81
C TYR A 316 9.28 19.73 16.79
N ASP A 317 10.05 18.72 17.18
CA ASP A 317 11.22 18.84 18.06
C ASP A 317 12.36 19.69 17.46
N ILE A 318 12.42 19.81 16.13
CA ILE A 318 13.48 20.52 15.42
C ILE A 318 12.95 21.65 14.52
N ALA A 319 11.66 21.96 14.61
CA ALA A 319 11.01 22.97 13.76
C ALA A 319 11.48 24.41 14.03
N GLU A 320 12.15 24.70 15.16
CA GLU A 320 12.76 26.01 15.41
C GLU A 320 14.18 26.16 14.82
N LEU A 321 14.79 25.07 14.36
CA LEU A 321 16.15 25.08 13.83
C LEU A 321 16.18 25.70 12.43
N ASN A 322 17.26 26.42 12.14
CA ASN A 322 17.51 26.91 10.79
C ASN A 322 18.06 25.79 9.88
N ILE A 323 18.05 26.02 8.56
CA ILE A 323 18.45 25.02 7.55
C ILE A 323 19.83 24.41 7.82
N LYS A 324 20.80 25.22 8.27
CA LYS A 324 22.16 24.74 8.54
C LYS A 324 22.21 23.87 9.79
N GLU A 325 21.51 24.26 10.84
CA GLU A 325 21.40 23.48 12.07
C GLU A 325 20.74 22.12 11.83
N ILE A 326 19.67 22.08 11.02
CA ILE A 326 19.00 20.82 10.64
C ILE A 326 19.96 19.91 9.86
N TYR A 327 20.71 20.49 8.90
CA TYR A 327 21.68 19.74 8.10
C TYR A 327 22.81 19.16 8.97
N ASP A 328 23.38 19.97 9.86
CA ASP A 328 24.46 19.55 10.75
C ASP A 328 23.97 18.50 11.78
N LEU A 329 22.74 18.63 12.28
CA LEU A 329 22.10 17.64 13.16
C LEU A 329 21.92 16.31 12.45
N TYR A 330 21.32 16.30 11.25
CA TYR A 330 21.10 15.06 10.50
C TYR A 330 22.42 14.32 10.20
N ASN A 331 23.48 15.04 9.81
CA ASN A 331 24.76 14.43 9.48
C ASN A 331 25.56 13.94 10.69
N SER A 332 25.30 14.48 11.88
CA SER A 332 25.95 14.06 13.13
C SER A 332 25.17 13.01 13.92
N SER A 333 23.88 12.82 13.62
CA SER A 333 23.01 11.83 14.26
C SER A 333 23.27 10.40 13.79
N ALA A 334 23.01 9.43 14.69
CA ALA A 334 22.91 8.02 14.35
C ALA A 334 21.63 7.73 13.52
N GLU A 335 21.59 6.62 12.80
CA GLU A 335 20.50 6.31 11.87
C GLU A 335 19.10 6.31 12.52
N GLU A 336 18.96 5.70 13.71
CA GLU A 336 17.69 5.71 14.47
C GLU A 336 17.23 7.12 14.89
N GLN A 337 18.15 8.06 15.04
CA GLN A 337 17.83 9.45 15.36
C GLN A 337 17.44 10.22 14.11
N LYS A 338 18.12 9.97 12.98
CA LYS A 338 17.79 10.59 11.68
C LYS A 338 16.35 10.31 11.26
N GLU A 339 15.87 9.08 11.48
CA GLU A 339 14.48 8.69 11.18
C GLU A 339 13.43 9.48 11.96
N LYS A 340 13.80 10.08 13.11
CA LYS A 340 12.90 10.88 13.95
C LYS A 340 12.88 12.37 13.57
N LEU A 341 13.85 12.83 12.80
CA LEU A 341 13.96 14.25 12.42
C LEU A 341 12.91 14.66 11.38
N PHE A 342 12.44 13.70 10.59
CA PHE A 342 11.48 13.95 9.53
C PHE A 342 10.42 12.85 9.49
N PHE A 343 9.21 13.21 9.09
CA PHE A 343 8.16 12.25 8.77
C PHE A 343 7.60 12.52 7.38
N PHE A 344 7.03 11.49 6.76
CA PHE A 344 6.37 11.59 5.47
C PHE A 344 4.87 11.43 5.66
N ASN A 345 4.07 12.20 4.92
CA ASN A 345 2.62 12.10 4.96
C ASN A 345 2.12 10.87 4.19
N ASN A 346 2.50 9.67 4.65
CA ASN A 346 2.11 8.37 4.12
C ASN A 346 1.44 7.52 5.22
N SER A 347 0.40 8.05 5.85
CA SER A 347 -0.31 7.34 6.93
C SER A 347 -1.27 6.26 6.44
N ILE A 348 -1.59 6.20 5.14
CA ILE A 348 -2.52 5.22 4.58
C ILE A 348 -1.77 4.06 3.91
N ASN A 349 -0.97 4.33 2.88
CA ASN A 349 -0.28 3.28 2.11
C ASN A 349 1.08 2.90 2.75
N THR A 350 1.03 2.33 3.94
CA THR A 350 2.22 2.00 4.75
C THR A 350 3.03 0.81 4.23
N ARG A 351 2.64 0.19 3.10
CA ARG A 351 3.45 -0.81 2.38
C ARG A 351 4.77 -0.21 1.89
N PHE A 352 4.75 1.05 1.49
CA PHE A 352 5.93 1.73 0.98
C PHE A 352 6.53 2.64 2.05
N SER A 353 7.80 2.40 2.39
CA SER A 353 8.55 3.24 3.33
C SER A 353 9.27 4.35 2.58
N TYR A 354 9.18 5.56 3.10
CA TYR A 354 9.91 6.74 2.64
C TYR A 354 11.01 7.07 3.64
N THR A 355 12.25 7.15 3.19
CA THR A 355 13.42 7.40 4.06
C THR A 355 14.33 8.44 3.43
N ILE A 356 14.80 9.42 4.20
CA ILE A 356 15.85 10.35 3.74
C ILE A 356 17.18 9.63 3.81
N GLU A 357 17.90 9.58 2.69
CA GLU A 357 19.22 8.95 2.59
C GLU A 357 20.38 9.93 2.74
N SER A 358 20.18 11.19 2.35
CA SER A 358 21.14 12.27 2.55
C SER A 358 20.46 13.63 2.40
N LEU A 359 21.13 14.67 2.90
CA LEU A 359 20.71 16.06 2.71
C LEU A 359 21.71 16.82 1.83
N GLU A 360 21.25 17.86 1.15
CA GLU A 360 22.07 18.82 0.40
C GLU A 360 21.51 20.23 0.63
N ILE A 361 22.37 21.18 0.97
CA ILE A 361 22.03 22.60 0.95
C ILE A 361 22.42 23.15 -0.43
N LYS A 362 21.44 23.71 -1.14
CA LYS A 362 21.65 24.37 -2.43
C LYS A 362 20.77 25.61 -2.51
N ASP A 363 21.35 26.74 -2.92
CA ASP A 363 20.63 28.02 -3.08
C ASP A 363 19.82 28.41 -1.82
N GLU A 364 20.47 28.29 -0.64
CA GLU A 364 19.86 28.55 0.69
C GLU A 364 18.64 27.68 1.03
N LYS A 365 18.41 26.59 0.29
CA LYS A 365 17.32 25.64 0.52
C LYS A 365 17.87 24.27 0.92
N LEU A 366 17.11 23.57 1.76
CA LEU A 366 17.42 22.21 2.17
C LEU A 366 16.72 21.22 1.25
N TYR A 367 17.50 20.32 0.65
CA TYR A 367 16.98 19.22 -0.16
C TYR A 367 17.32 17.89 0.51
N GLY A 368 16.37 16.96 0.51
CA GLY A 368 16.59 15.56 0.90
C GLY A 368 16.58 14.66 -0.32
N TYR A 369 17.56 13.75 -0.40
CA TYR A 369 17.49 12.60 -1.29
C TYR A 369 16.68 11.51 -0.59
N VAL A 370 15.49 11.25 -1.08
CA VAL A 370 14.51 10.34 -0.48
C VAL A 370 14.49 9.03 -1.27
N LYS A 371 14.46 7.92 -0.54
CA LYS A 371 14.23 6.58 -1.08
C LYS A 371 12.82 6.10 -0.71
N ILE A 372 12.12 5.58 -1.70
CA ILE A 372 10.90 4.79 -1.56
C ILE A 372 11.28 3.32 -1.70
N GLN A 373 10.81 2.48 -0.78
CA GLN A 373 11.06 1.05 -0.81
C GLN A 373 9.80 0.28 -0.44
N ASP A 374 9.51 -0.82 -1.15
CA ASP A 374 8.46 -1.75 -0.75
C ASP A 374 8.92 -2.60 0.45
N ARG A 375 8.12 -2.59 1.52
CA ARG A 375 8.41 -3.34 2.76
C ARG A 375 8.16 -4.84 2.62
N VAL A 376 7.35 -5.25 1.64
CA VAL A 376 7.03 -6.65 1.34
C VAL A 376 8.04 -7.22 0.36
N GLU A 377 8.32 -6.51 -0.74
CA GLU A 377 9.33 -6.89 -1.74
C GLU A 377 10.54 -5.94 -1.73
N LYS A 378 11.50 -6.22 -0.84
CA LYS A 378 12.65 -5.34 -0.56
C LYS A 378 13.51 -4.94 -1.77
N GLY A 379 13.44 -5.68 -2.88
CA GLY A 379 14.18 -5.39 -4.11
C GLY A 379 13.66 -4.19 -4.89
N ALA A 380 12.36 -3.90 -4.80
CA ALA A 380 11.75 -2.80 -5.55
C ALA A 380 11.95 -1.47 -4.79
N LYS A 381 12.66 -0.52 -5.41
CA LYS A 381 13.01 0.79 -4.82
C LYS A 381 13.13 1.89 -5.87
N ARG A 382 12.98 3.14 -5.42
CA ARG A 382 13.21 4.36 -6.22
C ARG A 382 13.72 5.50 -5.34
N GLY A 383 14.74 6.21 -5.82
CA GLY A 383 15.19 7.48 -5.24
C GLY A 383 14.57 8.69 -5.95
N TYR A 384 14.44 9.81 -5.24
CA TYR A 384 14.12 11.13 -5.79
C TYR A 384 14.64 12.23 -4.87
N LYS A 385 14.74 13.46 -5.37
CA LYS A 385 15.12 14.63 -4.57
C LYS A 385 13.88 15.43 -4.24
N SER A 386 13.73 15.79 -2.98
CA SER A 386 12.65 16.65 -2.53
C SER A 386 13.18 17.88 -1.84
N LEU A 387 12.52 19.02 -2.06
CA LEU A 387 12.66 20.17 -1.18
C LEU A 387 12.09 19.80 0.19
N ILE A 388 12.82 20.15 1.25
CA ILE A 388 12.33 20.10 2.63
C ILE A 388 11.90 21.52 2.98
N ASP A 389 10.58 21.72 3.08
CA ASP A 389 10.04 23.04 3.42
C ASP A 389 10.24 23.28 4.92
N ASN A 390 10.98 24.34 5.24
CA ASN A 390 11.23 24.80 6.61
C ASN A 390 10.35 26.01 6.98
N ASN A 391 9.23 26.19 6.28
CA ASN A 391 8.30 27.26 6.55
C ASN A 391 6.99 26.72 7.15
N PRO A 392 6.40 27.45 8.12
CA PRO A 392 5.07 27.13 8.61
C PRO A 392 4.01 27.32 7.53
N PHE A 393 2.85 26.69 7.69
CA PHE A 393 1.69 26.91 6.83
C PHE A 393 1.14 28.34 6.91
N ASP A 394 1.30 28.98 8.07
CA ASP A 394 1.03 30.40 8.34
C ASP A 394 2.21 30.98 9.15
N GLU A 395 2.91 31.96 8.57
CA GLU A 395 4.10 32.61 9.13
C GLU A 395 3.82 33.35 10.45
N ASN A 396 2.56 33.68 10.74
CA ASN A 396 2.18 34.39 11.97
C ASN A 396 1.96 33.45 13.17
N ILE A 397 2.13 32.15 12.98
CA ILE A 397 1.84 31.11 13.98
C ILE A 397 3.10 30.26 14.18
N SER A 398 3.34 29.82 15.42
CA SER A 398 4.48 28.95 15.76
C SER A 398 4.56 27.73 14.82
N PHE A 399 5.74 27.49 14.26
CA PHE A 399 5.97 26.34 13.39
C PHE A 399 5.90 25.03 14.18
N ILE A 400 6.51 24.97 15.39
CA ILE A 400 6.38 23.84 16.34
C ILE A 400 4.91 23.44 16.52
N ALA A 401 4.05 24.41 16.83
CA ALA A 401 2.63 24.17 17.07
C ALA A 401 1.91 23.57 15.84
N GLN A 402 2.30 23.95 14.63
CA GLN A 402 1.72 23.44 13.40
C GLN A 402 2.20 22.03 13.11
N THR A 403 3.50 21.77 13.25
CA THR A 403 4.11 20.46 13.01
C THR A 403 3.71 19.42 14.05
N ASP A 404 3.55 19.79 15.32
CA ASP A 404 3.14 18.85 16.38
C ASP A 404 1.69 18.40 16.16
N ILE A 405 0.79 19.35 15.89
CA ILE A 405 -0.61 19.03 15.56
C ILE A 405 -0.67 18.16 14.30
N PHE A 406 0.11 18.50 13.26
CA PHE A 406 0.11 17.73 12.02
C PHE A 406 0.65 16.30 12.23
N TYR A 407 1.73 16.14 12.98
CA TYR A 407 2.28 14.83 13.33
C TYR A 407 1.25 13.96 14.07
N ASN A 408 0.56 14.52 15.06
CA ASN A 408 -0.48 13.79 15.81
C ASN A 408 -1.70 13.42 14.94
N GLN A 409 -2.09 14.30 14.00
CA GLN A 409 -3.11 13.97 13.01
C GLN A 409 -2.65 12.84 12.08
N TYR A 410 -1.40 12.89 11.60
CA TYR A 410 -0.79 11.84 10.78
C TYR A 410 -0.86 10.48 11.49
N ILE A 411 -0.45 10.40 12.77
CA ILE A 411 -0.54 9.17 13.58
C ILE A 411 -2.00 8.72 13.71
N THR A 412 -2.93 9.64 13.96
CA THR A 412 -4.36 9.29 14.09
C THR A 412 -4.94 8.68 12.80
N ILE A 413 -4.57 9.23 11.64
CA ILE A 413 -4.96 8.67 10.34
C ILE A 413 -4.34 7.27 10.16
N LYS A 414 -3.06 7.12 10.52
CA LYS A 414 -2.34 5.85 10.45
C LYS A 414 -3.01 4.77 11.28
N ASP A 415 -3.33 5.07 12.54
CA ASP A 415 -3.99 4.13 13.45
C ASP A 415 -5.42 3.79 13.01
N THR A 416 -6.11 4.75 12.39
CA THR A 416 -7.44 4.53 11.82
C THR A 416 -7.39 3.50 10.70
N PHE A 417 -6.40 3.58 9.80
CA PHE A 417 -6.20 2.59 8.72
C PHE A 417 -5.58 1.28 9.20
N LEU A 418 -4.68 1.32 10.18
CA LEU A 418 -4.15 0.11 10.81
C LEU A 418 -5.28 -0.72 11.43
N SER A 419 -6.27 -0.08 12.05
CA SER A 419 -7.46 -0.77 12.55
C SER A 419 -8.25 -1.47 11.42
N PHE A 420 -8.32 -0.87 10.23
CA PHE A 420 -8.91 -1.49 9.05
C PHE A 420 -8.10 -2.67 8.52
N TYR A 421 -6.78 -2.53 8.43
CA TYR A 421 -5.88 -3.61 8.03
C TYR A 421 -5.98 -4.79 9.00
N ASN A 422 -5.93 -4.53 10.31
CA ASN A 422 -6.08 -5.54 11.35
C ASN A 422 -7.45 -6.25 11.26
N ALA A 423 -8.52 -5.53 10.92
CA ALA A 423 -9.82 -6.14 10.70
C ALA A 423 -9.79 -7.16 9.56
N LEU A 424 -8.98 -6.93 8.53
CA LEU A 424 -8.75 -7.86 7.42
C LEU A 424 -7.63 -8.89 7.68
N LEU A 425 -7.10 -8.93 8.91
CA LEU A 425 -5.95 -9.78 9.31
C LEU A 425 -4.66 -9.44 8.54
N LEU A 426 -4.52 -8.18 8.15
CA LEU A 426 -3.28 -7.60 7.66
C LEU A 426 -2.61 -6.80 8.78
N ASP A 427 -1.31 -6.56 8.63
CA ASP A 427 -0.54 -5.67 9.48
C ASP A 427 -0.21 -4.35 8.74
N ASP A 428 0.65 -3.54 9.32
CA ASP A 428 1.08 -2.26 8.75
C ASP A 428 1.97 -2.40 7.50
N THR A 429 2.45 -3.61 7.17
CA THR A 429 3.17 -3.86 5.91
C THR A 429 2.22 -3.95 4.73
N ILE A 430 0.92 -4.20 4.99
CA ILE A 430 -0.13 -4.36 3.98
C ILE A 430 0.27 -5.42 2.93
N ASN A 431 0.78 -6.57 3.39
CA ASN A 431 1.04 -7.69 2.50
C ASN A 431 -0.28 -8.28 1.98
N TYR A 432 -0.75 -7.77 0.84
CA TYR A 432 -2.02 -8.18 0.23
C TYR A 432 -2.10 -9.68 -0.06
N SER A 433 -0.97 -10.38 -0.23
CA SER A 433 -0.97 -11.84 -0.42
C SER A 433 -1.58 -12.61 0.76
N ASN A 434 -1.58 -12.02 1.96
CA ASN A 434 -2.22 -12.58 3.16
C ASN A 434 -3.76 -12.60 3.08
N LEU A 435 -4.38 -11.84 2.17
CA LEU A 435 -5.82 -11.92 1.90
C LEU A 435 -6.20 -13.19 1.14
N ARG A 436 -5.24 -13.83 0.45
CA ARG A 436 -5.37 -15.12 -0.22
C ARG A 436 -6.46 -15.19 -1.31
N ASN A 437 -7.02 -14.07 -1.75
CA ASN A 437 -8.03 -14.01 -2.81
C ASN A 437 -7.94 -12.71 -3.63
N GLN A 438 -8.02 -12.81 -4.96
CA GLN A 438 -7.81 -11.68 -5.85
C GLN A 438 -8.89 -10.60 -5.74
N ASP A 439 -10.18 -10.96 -5.61
CA ASP A 439 -11.25 -9.96 -5.45
C ASP A 439 -11.06 -9.13 -4.16
N LEU A 440 -10.58 -9.75 -3.09
CA LEU A 440 -10.24 -9.05 -1.85
C LEU A 440 -9.01 -8.16 -2.03
N ILE A 441 -7.97 -8.65 -2.70
CA ILE A 441 -6.76 -7.86 -3.00
C ILE A 441 -7.13 -6.62 -3.81
N ASP A 442 -7.92 -6.76 -4.87
CA ASP A 442 -8.34 -5.67 -5.75
C ASP A 442 -9.22 -4.65 -5.00
N ALA A 443 -10.14 -5.14 -4.16
CA ALA A 443 -11.00 -4.28 -3.34
C ALA A 443 -10.19 -3.46 -2.34
N VAL A 444 -9.30 -4.09 -1.57
CA VAL A 444 -8.52 -3.43 -0.51
C VAL A 444 -7.49 -2.48 -1.12
N SER A 445 -6.79 -2.88 -2.18
CA SER A 445 -5.86 -1.99 -2.90
C SER A 445 -6.59 -0.75 -3.47
N SER A 446 -7.75 -0.93 -4.10
CA SER A 446 -8.55 0.20 -4.61
C SER A 446 -9.02 1.15 -3.49
N MET A 447 -9.34 0.61 -2.32
CA MET A 447 -9.67 1.41 -1.13
C MET A 447 -8.48 2.23 -0.64
N VAL A 448 -7.31 1.59 -0.50
CA VAL A 448 -6.06 2.26 -0.12
C VAL A 448 -5.69 3.36 -1.11
N ASP A 449 -5.80 3.10 -2.41
CA ASP A 449 -5.52 4.09 -3.46
C ASP A 449 -6.46 5.28 -3.40
N THR A 450 -7.76 5.02 -3.24
CA THR A 450 -8.78 6.07 -3.16
C THR A 450 -8.60 6.92 -1.91
N ALA A 451 -8.30 6.29 -0.78
CA ALA A 451 -8.06 6.98 0.47
C ALA A 451 -6.77 7.80 0.45
N THR A 452 -5.69 7.26 -0.12
CA THR A 452 -4.44 7.98 -0.39
C THR A 452 -4.71 9.23 -1.24
N LYS A 453 -5.53 9.10 -2.30
CA LYS A 453 -5.93 10.24 -3.15
C LYS A 453 -6.74 11.29 -2.40
N ILE A 454 -7.59 10.91 -1.45
CA ILE A 454 -8.40 11.83 -0.62
C ILE A 454 -7.53 12.54 0.42
N ALA A 455 -6.59 11.83 1.05
CA ALA A 455 -5.77 12.34 2.13
C ALA A 455 -4.59 13.18 1.64
N TYR A 456 -4.02 12.85 0.48
CA TYR A 456 -2.75 13.43 0.00
C TYR A 456 -2.76 13.79 -1.49
N GLY A 457 -3.91 13.77 -2.16
CA GLY A 457 -4.01 14.10 -3.59
C GLY A 457 -3.83 15.59 -3.86
N ASP A 458 -4.71 16.16 -4.69
CA ASP A 458 -4.65 17.59 -5.02
C ASP A 458 -4.79 18.44 -3.72
N PRO A 459 -3.85 19.38 -3.45
CA PRO A 459 -3.93 20.29 -2.30
C PRO A 459 -5.23 21.07 -2.19
N ASN A 460 -5.96 21.24 -3.30
CA ASN A 460 -7.27 21.89 -3.35
C ASN A 460 -8.43 20.96 -3.00
N GLN A 461 -8.18 19.67 -2.77
CA GLN A 461 -9.20 18.78 -2.26
C GLN A 461 -9.70 19.26 -0.91
N LEU A 462 -11.02 19.13 -0.73
CA LEU A 462 -11.72 19.65 0.44
C LEU A 462 -11.14 19.10 1.75
N PHE A 463 -10.75 17.81 1.80
CA PHE A 463 -10.17 17.21 2.99
C PHE A 463 -8.82 17.84 3.35
N VAL A 464 -7.88 17.92 2.40
CA VAL A 464 -6.54 18.50 2.62
C VAL A 464 -6.64 19.96 3.08
N LYS A 465 -7.54 20.73 2.46
CA LYS A 465 -7.82 22.11 2.86
C LYS A 465 -8.36 22.19 4.29
N ASN A 466 -9.38 21.37 4.61
CA ASN A 466 -9.97 21.36 5.96
C ASN A 466 -8.95 20.94 7.02
N GLN A 467 -8.06 19.99 6.70
CA GLN A 467 -6.97 19.59 7.58
C GLN A 467 -6.03 20.77 7.86
N LYS A 468 -5.57 21.47 6.82
CA LYS A 468 -4.70 22.64 6.95
C LYS A 468 -5.37 23.74 7.77
N ASP A 469 -6.63 24.06 7.48
CA ASP A 469 -7.41 25.07 8.20
C ASP A 469 -7.59 24.69 9.69
N LEU A 470 -7.79 23.40 9.98
CA LEU A 470 -7.88 22.88 11.35
C LEU A 470 -6.54 23.01 12.09
N ILE A 471 -5.42 22.68 11.44
CA ILE A 471 -4.08 22.86 12.00
C ILE A 471 -3.88 24.33 12.36
N ILE A 472 -4.04 25.24 11.39
CA ILE A 472 -3.86 26.69 11.58
C ILE A 472 -4.75 27.20 12.72
N LYS A 473 -6.03 26.78 12.76
CA LYS A 473 -6.97 27.18 13.81
C LYS A 473 -6.50 26.75 15.20
N LEU A 474 -6.12 25.48 15.37
CA LEU A 474 -5.75 24.94 16.67
C LEU A 474 -4.35 25.38 17.10
N SER A 475 -3.42 25.62 16.17
CA SER A 475 -2.10 26.15 16.49
C SER A 475 -2.13 27.55 17.11
N LYS A 476 -3.19 28.35 16.89
CA LYS A 476 -3.39 29.65 17.56
C LYS A 476 -3.68 29.53 19.06
N GLU A 477 -4.23 28.40 19.48
CA GLU A 477 -4.56 28.09 20.88
C GLU A 477 -3.44 27.27 21.57
N TYR A 478 -2.41 26.89 20.82
CA TYR A 478 -1.33 26.01 21.28
C TYR A 478 -0.32 26.79 22.13
N ASN A 479 0.03 26.24 23.31
CA ASN A 479 1.05 26.84 24.18
C ASN A 479 2.35 26.03 24.13
N VAL A 480 3.36 26.55 23.45
CA VAL A 480 4.67 25.89 23.27
C VAL A 480 5.39 25.65 24.61
N ASN A 481 5.13 26.47 25.64
CA ASN A 481 5.84 26.43 26.91
C ASN A 481 5.16 25.58 28.00
N ASN A 482 4.06 24.87 27.70
CA ASN A 482 3.29 24.14 28.70
C ASN A 482 2.80 22.77 28.20
N ASN A 483 2.94 21.72 29.01
CA ASN A 483 2.53 20.35 28.71
C ASN A 483 1.00 20.11 28.69
N THR A 484 0.19 21.18 28.72
CA THR A 484 -1.27 21.12 28.79
C THR A 484 -1.98 20.94 27.43
N ASN A 485 -1.23 20.81 26.33
CA ASN A 485 -1.81 20.74 24.97
C ASN A 485 -2.51 19.42 24.64
N GLN A 486 -2.44 18.40 25.51
CA GLN A 486 -3.07 17.09 25.26
C GLN A 486 -4.57 17.17 24.95
N SER A 487 -5.31 18.07 25.60
CA SER A 487 -6.74 18.25 25.32
C SER A 487 -7.01 18.82 23.92
N LEU A 488 -6.16 19.73 23.47
CA LEU A 488 -6.21 20.34 22.14
C LEU A 488 -5.80 19.34 21.06
N ILE A 489 -4.74 18.56 21.30
CA ILE A 489 -4.33 17.46 20.42
C ILE A 489 -5.45 16.42 20.31
N SER A 490 -6.07 16.02 21.44
CA SER A 490 -7.20 15.09 21.43
C SER A 490 -8.39 15.62 20.62
N LYS A 491 -8.67 16.92 20.69
CA LYS A 491 -9.70 17.59 19.88
C LYS A 491 -9.34 17.57 18.40
N SER A 492 -8.09 17.85 18.06
CA SER A 492 -7.55 17.75 16.69
C SER A 492 -7.73 16.34 16.13
N ASN A 493 -7.28 15.33 16.88
CA ASN A 493 -7.30 13.92 16.48
C ASN A 493 -8.73 13.41 16.28
N ASN A 494 -9.66 13.77 17.17
CA ASN A 494 -11.07 13.40 17.01
C ASN A 494 -11.70 14.05 15.78
N GLN A 495 -11.39 15.31 15.51
CA GLN A 495 -11.93 16.04 14.36
C GLN A 495 -11.35 15.51 13.04
N ILE A 496 -10.03 15.29 12.93
CA ILE A 496 -9.44 14.78 11.69
C ILE A 496 -9.92 13.37 11.37
N LYS A 497 -10.09 12.51 12.39
CA LYS A 497 -10.66 11.17 12.21
C LYS A 497 -12.10 11.26 11.69
N TYR A 498 -12.91 12.14 12.28
CA TYR A 498 -14.29 12.39 11.83
C TYR A 498 -14.34 12.87 10.38
N ASP A 499 -13.51 13.86 10.03
CA ASP A 499 -13.46 14.44 8.69
C ASP A 499 -12.97 13.43 7.65
N LEU A 500 -11.98 12.60 7.99
CA LEU A 500 -11.48 11.54 7.14
C LEU A 500 -12.56 10.50 6.86
N LEU A 501 -13.18 9.96 7.91
CA LEU A 501 -14.22 8.94 7.76
C LEU A 501 -15.42 9.48 6.96
N ASN A 502 -15.79 10.74 7.14
CA ASN A 502 -16.82 11.38 6.34
C ASN A 502 -16.42 11.55 4.87
N ALA A 503 -15.18 11.98 4.60
CA ALA A 503 -14.67 12.12 3.24
C ALA A 503 -14.71 10.76 2.51
N LEU A 504 -14.28 9.69 3.18
CA LEU A 504 -14.34 8.32 2.68
C LEU A 504 -15.79 7.87 2.44
N SER A 505 -16.69 8.08 3.41
CA SER A 505 -18.11 7.71 3.27
C SER A 505 -18.83 8.41 2.12
N ASN A 506 -18.40 9.61 1.75
CA ASN A 506 -18.93 10.36 0.62
C ASN A 506 -18.24 10.02 -0.72
N SER A 507 -17.20 9.21 -0.69
CA SER A 507 -16.44 8.80 -1.89
C SER A 507 -16.96 7.50 -2.49
N LYS A 508 -16.50 7.21 -3.72
CA LYS A 508 -16.91 6.03 -4.48
C LYS A 508 -15.71 5.35 -5.13
N ILE A 509 -15.82 4.04 -5.32
CA ILE A 509 -14.89 3.19 -6.06
C ILE A 509 -15.71 2.45 -7.11
N ASN A 510 -15.43 2.66 -8.40
CA ASN A 510 -16.19 2.05 -9.51
C ASN A 510 -17.71 2.22 -9.33
N GLU A 511 -18.15 3.45 -9.05
CA GLU A 511 -19.55 3.85 -8.78
C GLU A 511 -20.17 3.32 -7.47
N ASN A 512 -19.55 2.35 -6.81
CA ASN A 512 -19.98 1.84 -5.51
C ASN A 512 -19.54 2.74 -4.35
N PRO A 513 -20.33 2.85 -3.26
CA PRO A 513 -19.88 3.51 -2.04
C PRO A 513 -18.58 2.90 -1.51
N TYR A 514 -17.66 3.73 -1.04
CA TYR A 514 -16.33 3.31 -0.59
C TYR A 514 -16.35 2.09 0.34
N TRP A 515 -17.17 2.13 1.40
CA TRP A 515 -17.26 1.06 2.40
C TRP A 515 -18.01 -0.19 1.93
N TYR A 516 -18.69 -0.15 0.77
CA TYR A 516 -19.35 -1.31 0.18
C TYR A 516 -18.38 -2.21 -0.60
N THR A 517 -17.25 -1.66 -1.06
CA THR A 517 -16.24 -2.35 -1.88
C THR A 517 -15.79 -3.71 -1.33
N PRO A 518 -15.37 -3.87 -0.06
CA PRO A 518 -14.94 -5.16 0.45
C PRO A 518 -16.12 -6.12 0.68
N ILE A 519 -17.32 -5.60 0.90
CA ILE A 519 -18.54 -6.42 1.05
C ILE A 519 -18.89 -7.10 -0.27
N GLU A 520 -18.72 -6.39 -1.38
CA GLU A 520 -18.89 -6.96 -2.71
C GLU A 520 -17.88 -8.07 -2.98
N ALA A 521 -16.59 -7.85 -2.65
CA ALA A 521 -15.56 -8.87 -2.76
C ALA A 521 -15.88 -10.10 -1.89
N PHE A 522 -16.27 -9.92 -0.63
CA PHE A 522 -16.70 -11.02 0.24
C PHE A 522 -17.89 -11.81 -0.32
N ARG A 523 -18.83 -11.14 -0.99
CA ARG A 523 -19.95 -11.82 -1.67
C ARG A 523 -19.47 -12.72 -2.81
N LYS A 524 -18.47 -12.30 -3.59
CA LYS A 524 -17.88 -13.14 -4.63
C LYS A 524 -17.14 -14.34 -4.02
N VAL A 525 -16.34 -14.10 -2.98
CA VAL A 525 -15.66 -15.15 -2.20
C VAL A 525 -16.67 -16.19 -1.66
N TYR A 526 -17.79 -15.73 -1.10
CA TYR A 526 -18.87 -16.59 -0.62
C TYR A 526 -19.43 -17.52 -1.71
N VAL A 527 -19.67 -16.99 -2.91
CA VAL A 527 -20.18 -17.77 -4.06
C VAL A 527 -19.14 -18.80 -4.50
N ASN A 528 -17.86 -18.43 -4.54
CA ASN A 528 -16.77 -19.33 -4.92
C ASN A 528 -16.59 -20.46 -3.90
N PHE A 529 -16.69 -20.18 -2.60
CA PHE A 529 -16.72 -21.20 -1.55
C PHE A 529 -17.87 -22.21 -1.74
N GLY A 530 -19.07 -21.74 -2.09
CA GLY A 530 -20.20 -22.64 -2.35
C GLY A 530 -19.92 -23.65 -3.45
N LYS A 531 -19.25 -23.21 -4.53
CA LYS A 531 -18.81 -24.09 -5.63
C LYS A 531 -17.73 -25.08 -5.15
N ALA A 532 -16.72 -24.59 -4.45
CA ALA A 532 -15.61 -25.41 -3.96
C ALA A 532 -16.06 -26.47 -2.95
N ILE A 533 -16.95 -26.11 -2.01
CA ILE A 533 -17.55 -27.05 -1.05
C ILE A 533 -18.28 -28.16 -1.79
N ASN A 534 -19.16 -27.81 -2.75
CA ASN A 534 -19.91 -28.80 -3.51
C ASN A 534 -19.00 -29.73 -4.33
N ALA A 535 -17.91 -29.20 -4.90
CA ALA A 535 -16.97 -29.99 -5.69
C ALA A 535 -16.15 -30.97 -4.83
N ASN A 536 -15.81 -30.61 -3.60
CA ASN A 536 -14.93 -31.39 -2.72
C ASN A 536 -15.69 -32.17 -1.62
N LEU A 537 -17.03 -32.06 -1.56
CA LEU A 537 -17.84 -32.53 -0.44
C LEU A 537 -17.66 -34.02 -0.15
N GLU A 538 -17.90 -34.87 -1.16
CA GLU A 538 -17.92 -36.33 -0.99
C GLU A 538 -16.50 -36.93 -0.95
N ASP A 539 -15.57 -36.41 -1.75
CA ASP A 539 -14.25 -37.04 -1.94
C ASP A 539 -13.20 -36.64 -0.89
N ILE A 540 -13.38 -35.48 -0.24
CA ILE A 540 -12.37 -34.88 0.65
C ILE A 540 -12.99 -34.44 1.97
N ILE A 541 -13.97 -33.54 1.93
CA ILE A 541 -14.48 -32.87 3.14
C ILE A 541 -15.16 -33.87 4.08
N LYS A 542 -16.10 -34.65 3.57
CA LYS A 542 -16.85 -35.63 4.38
C LYS A 542 -15.94 -36.71 4.97
N PRO A 543 -15.02 -37.35 4.22
CA PRO A 543 -14.01 -38.24 4.79
C PRO A 543 -13.18 -37.59 5.91
N ASN A 544 -12.72 -36.34 5.73
CA ASN A 544 -11.94 -35.64 6.76
C ASN A 544 -12.74 -35.44 8.06
N PHE A 545 -14.04 -35.12 7.96
CA PHE A 545 -14.93 -35.00 9.11
C PHE A 545 -15.22 -36.35 9.78
N GLU A 546 -15.46 -37.40 8.99
CA GLU A 546 -15.72 -38.75 9.49
C GLU A 546 -14.50 -39.31 10.25
N ASN A 547 -13.29 -39.17 9.69
CA ASN A 547 -12.03 -39.59 10.31
C ASN A 547 -11.81 -38.94 11.69
N ARG A 548 -12.19 -37.67 11.85
CA ARG A 548 -12.04 -36.93 13.12
C ARG A 548 -13.29 -36.97 14.00
N LYS A 549 -14.36 -37.67 13.58
CA LYS A 549 -15.67 -37.71 14.27
C LYS A 549 -16.30 -36.33 14.48
N PHE A 550 -16.07 -35.43 13.54
CA PHE A 550 -16.61 -34.07 13.55
C PHE A 550 -18.01 -34.01 12.91
N ASN A 551 -18.81 -33.02 13.32
CA ASN A 551 -20.15 -32.83 12.77
C ASN A 551 -20.10 -32.00 11.48
N LEU A 552 -20.39 -32.63 10.35
CA LEU A 552 -20.40 -31.98 9.02
C LEU A 552 -21.37 -30.77 8.95
N ASN A 553 -22.44 -30.76 9.75
CA ASN A 553 -23.38 -29.63 9.80
C ASN A 553 -22.73 -28.31 10.24
N VAL A 554 -21.56 -28.35 10.90
CA VAL A 554 -20.80 -27.15 11.27
C VAL A 554 -20.41 -26.33 10.04
N ILE A 555 -20.02 -26.96 8.93
CA ILE A 555 -19.71 -26.26 7.67
C ILE A 555 -20.93 -25.50 7.17
N LYS A 556 -22.08 -26.18 7.09
CA LYS A 556 -23.32 -25.57 6.60
C LYS A 556 -23.73 -24.37 7.46
N VAL A 557 -23.72 -24.52 8.79
CA VAL A 557 -24.11 -23.44 9.71
C VAL A 557 -23.12 -22.27 9.64
N LEU A 558 -21.81 -22.54 9.54
CA LEU A 558 -20.79 -21.50 9.37
C LEU A 558 -20.99 -20.75 8.05
N TYR A 559 -21.19 -21.47 6.95
CA TYR A 559 -21.44 -20.89 5.63
C TYR A 559 -22.69 -19.98 5.62
N GLU A 560 -23.81 -20.43 6.20
CA GLU A 560 -25.02 -19.62 6.35
C GLU A 560 -24.81 -18.39 7.26
N ASN A 561 -23.97 -18.51 8.30
CA ASN A 561 -23.66 -17.39 9.18
C ASN A 561 -22.79 -16.34 8.49
N ILE A 562 -21.85 -16.75 7.62
CA ILE A 562 -21.06 -15.84 6.78
C ILE A 562 -22.00 -15.01 5.90
N GLU A 563 -22.96 -15.64 5.20
CA GLU A 563 -23.93 -14.95 4.36
C GLU A 563 -24.73 -13.88 5.13
N LYS A 564 -25.26 -14.27 6.30
CA LYS A 564 -25.99 -13.33 7.19
C LYS A 564 -25.11 -12.19 7.66
N THR A 565 -23.84 -12.46 7.94
CA THR A 565 -22.86 -11.44 8.37
C THR A 565 -22.52 -10.49 7.22
N ILE A 566 -22.35 -10.99 5.99
CA ILE A 566 -22.19 -10.16 4.77
C ILE A 566 -23.43 -9.28 4.54
N PHE A 567 -24.64 -9.83 4.71
CA PHE A 567 -25.88 -9.04 4.60
C PHE A 567 -25.96 -7.94 5.66
N ARG A 568 -25.59 -8.25 6.92
CA ARG A 568 -25.48 -7.24 7.98
C ARG A 568 -24.46 -6.16 7.63
N ALA A 569 -23.29 -6.54 7.12
CA ALA A 569 -22.26 -5.61 6.69
C ALA A 569 -22.78 -4.68 5.59
N LYS A 570 -23.48 -5.24 4.59
CA LYS A 570 -24.15 -4.45 3.55
C LYS A 570 -25.09 -3.42 4.15
N SER A 571 -25.95 -3.80 5.09
CA SER A 571 -26.86 -2.85 5.75
C SER A 571 -26.12 -1.71 6.43
N ILE A 572 -25.06 -2.01 7.20
CA ILE A 572 -24.22 -1.01 7.89
C ILE A 572 -23.62 0.00 6.91
N THR A 573 -23.20 -0.44 5.72
CA THR A 573 -22.58 0.45 4.72
C THR A 573 -23.54 1.48 4.11
N PHE A 574 -24.86 1.26 4.18
CA PHE A 574 -25.87 2.19 3.68
C PHE A 574 -26.54 3.02 4.79
N GLU A 575 -26.18 2.81 6.05
CA GLU A 575 -26.67 3.61 7.17
C GLU A 575 -26.06 5.02 7.15
N GLN A 576 -26.84 6.02 7.57
CA GLN A 576 -26.31 7.34 7.90
C GLN A 576 -26.01 7.38 9.41
N PRO A 577 -24.73 7.27 9.82
CA PRO A 577 -24.42 7.15 11.23
C PRO A 577 -24.55 8.48 11.96
N ILE A 578 -25.23 8.48 13.11
CA ILE A 578 -25.24 9.62 14.04
C ILE A 578 -23.84 9.84 14.64
N ASN A 579 -23.09 8.76 14.86
CA ASN A 579 -21.71 8.78 15.33
C ASN A 579 -20.84 7.92 14.40
N ILE A 580 -20.09 8.57 13.52
CA ILE A 580 -19.27 7.88 12.51
C ILE A 580 -18.11 7.06 13.11
N ASN A 581 -17.56 7.48 14.25
CA ASN A 581 -16.47 6.73 14.91
C ASN A 581 -16.99 5.39 15.43
N LYS A 582 -18.15 5.40 16.11
CA LYS A 582 -18.78 4.17 16.60
C LYS A 582 -19.23 3.27 15.45
N TRP A 583 -19.82 3.87 14.42
CA TRP A 583 -20.21 3.15 13.20
C TRP A 583 -19.01 2.47 12.55
N TYR A 584 -17.86 3.14 12.49
CA TYR A 584 -16.63 2.58 11.93
C TYR A 584 -16.13 1.39 12.75
N GLU A 585 -16.13 1.46 14.08
CA GLU A 585 -15.79 0.33 14.95
C GLU A 585 -16.74 -0.87 14.73
N GLU A 586 -18.05 -0.61 14.62
CA GLU A 586 -19.05 -1.64 14.33
C GLU A 586 -18.84 -2.26 12.94
N TYR A 587 -18.49 -1.45 11.94
CA TYR A 587 -18.12 -1.91 10.59
C TYR A 587 -16.88 -2.81 10.63
N LEU A 588 -15.80 -2.37 11.28
CA LEU A 588 -14.55 -3.14 11.39
C LEU A 588 -14.75 -4.49 12.09
N ALA A 589 -15.55 -4.54 13.16
CA ALA A 589 -15.87 -5.78 13.85
C ALA A 589 -16.57 -6.79 12.93
N VAL A 590 -17.48 -6.31 12.07
CA VAL A 590 -18.19 -7.16 11.11
C VAL A 590 -17.25 -7.65 10.00
N ILE A 591 -16.38 -6.79 9.46
CA ILE A 591 -15.34 -7.19 8.49
C ILE A 591 -14.43 -8.26 9.08
N ASN A 592 -13.96 -8.07 10.31
CA ASN A 592 -13.10 -9.02 10.98
C ASN A 592 -13.76 -10.37 11.21
N LYS A 593 -15.04 -10.37 11.59
CA LYS A 593 -15.80 -11.61 11.72
C LYS A 593 -15.91 -12.34 10.37
N ILE A 594 -16.22 -11.65 9.29
CA ILE A 594 -16.32 -12.25 7.94
C ILE A 594 -14.98 -12.88 7.52
N GLN A 595 -13.88 -12.13 7.67
CA GLN A 595 -12.54 -12.59 7.30
C GLN A 595 -12.10 -13.81 8.14
N ASN A 596 -12.34 -13.79 9.45
CA ASN A 596 -12.05 -14.93 10.33
C ASN A 596 -12.89 -16.16 9.97
N ASP A 597 -14.20 -15.99 9.77
CA ASP A 597 -15.10 -17.09 9.42
C ASP A 597 -14.71 -17.71 8.06
N PHE A 598 -14.28 -16.92 7.07
CA PHE A 598 -13.75 -17.43 5.81
C PHE A 598 -12.42 -18.19 5.97
N ASN A 599 -11.50 -17.71 6.82
CA ASN A 599 -10.26 -18.43 7.09
C ASN A 599 -10.52 -19.77 7.80
N ILE A 600 -11.46 -19.80 8.74
CA ILE A 600 -11.91 -21.04 9.39
C ILE A 600 -12.50 -21.98 8.35
N LEU A 601 -13.39 -21.48 7.50
CA LEU A 601 -14.02 -22.26 6.44
C LEU A 601 -12.99 -22.79 5.43
N SER A 602 -11.99 -21.98 5.05
CA SER A 602 -10.88 -22.37 4.18
C SER A 602 -10.18 -23.63 4.69
N THR A 603 -9.81 -23.64 5.96
CA THR A 603 -9.16 -24.81 6.59
C THR A 603 -10.07 -26.03 6.62
N LEU A 604 -11.34 -25.86 6.99
CA LEU A 604 -12.30 -26.97 7.10
C LEU A 604 -12.76 -27.54 5.76
N THR A 605 -12.58 -26.78 4.67
CA THR A 605 -13.01 -27.17 3.32
C THR A 605 -11.85 -27.37 2.35
N SER A 606 -10.62 -27.42 2.89
CA SER A 606 -9.39 -27.65 2.15
C SER A 606 -9.49 -28.84 1.19
N SER A 607 -8.82 -28.74 0.04
CA SER A 607 -8.67 -29.85 -0.90
C SER A 607 -7.62 -30.88 -0.48
N THR A 608 -7.05 -30.75 0.73
CA THR A 608 -6.11 -31.72 1.31
C THR A 608 -6.84 -32.74 2.19
N LYS A 609 -6.46 -34.01 2.07
CA LYS A 609 -6.93 -35.07 2.97
C LYS A 609 -6.19 -34.96 4.30
N ILE A 610 -6.94 -35.03 5.40
CA ILE A 610 -6.38 -35.05 6.75
C ILE A 610 -6.17 -36.51 7.17
N PRO A 611 -4.92 -36.93 7.43
CA PRO A 611 -4.63 -38.30 7.81
C PRO A 611 -5.25 -38.62 9.19
N GLU A 612 -5.61 -39.89 9.40
CA GLU A 612 -6.18 -40.35 10.67
C GLU A 612 -5.14 -40.30 11.79
N ASN A 613 -3.90 -40.69 11.48
CA ASN A 613 -2.73 -40.65 12.37
C ASN A 613 -1.59 -39.92 11.67
N ALA A 614 -0.86 -39.07 12.41
CA ALA A 614 0.28 -38.35 11.89
C ALA A 614 1.54 -39.23 11.86
N ASN A 615 2.29 -39.17 10.76
CA ASN A 615 3.54 -39.89 10.57
C ASN A 615 4.76 -38.96 10.49
N ASN A 616 4.53 -37.64 10.44
CA ASN A 616 5.57 -36.61 10.43
C ASN A 616 5.05 -35.30 11.07
N GLU A 617 5.96 -34.37 11.34
CA GLU A 617 5.64 -33.08 11.99
C GLU A 617 4.67 -32.20 11.18
N GLU A 618 4.72 -32.27 9.85
CA GLU A 618 3.83 -31.50 8.97
C GLU A 618 2.38 -32.01 9.07
N GLU A 619 2.18 -33.32 9.11
CA GLU A 619 0.87 -33.95 9.34
C GLU A 619 0.32 -33.63 10.73
N ILE A 620 1.18 -33.58 11.76
CA ILE A 620 0.78 -33.13 13.11
C ILE A 620 0.26 -31.69 13.04
N LYS A 621 1.03 -30.77 12.46
CA LYS A 621 0.66 -29.36 12.31
C LYS A 621 -0.65 -29.20 11.51
N ASN A 622 -0.82 -29.98 10.45
CA ASN A 622 -2.04 -29.97 9.63
C ASN A 622 -3.27 -30.45 10.40
N ILE A 623 -3.13 -31.53 11.19
CA ILE A 623 -4.20 -32.02 12.07
C ILE A 623 -4.53 -30.94 13.12
N GLU A 624 -3.54 -30.41 13.84
CA GLU A 624 -3.76 -29.39 14.87
C GLU A 624 -4.46 -28.14 14.33
N ASN A 625 -4.03 -27.67 13.15
CA ASN A 625 -4.67 -26.54 12.47
C ASN A 625 -6.13 -26.85 12.12
N TYR A 626 -6.41 -28.05 11.65
CA TYR A 626 -7.77 -28.49 11.29
C TYR A 626 -8.68 -28.61 12.52
N GLU A 627 -8.19 -29.19 13.62
CA GLU A 627 -8.95 -29.29 14.87
C GLU A 627 -9.21 -27.92 15.50
N ASN A 628 -8.21 -27.04 15.50
CA ASN A 628 -8.33 -25.66 15.98
C ASN A 628 -9.37 -24.89 15.15
N ALA A 629 -9.34 -25.04 13.82
CA ALA A 629 -10.37 -24.45 12.95
C ALA A 629 -11.78 -24.96 13.28
N TYR A 630 -11.93 -26.26 13.56
CA TYR A 630 -13.23 -26.81 13.98
C TYR A 630 -13.72 -26.23 15.30
N GLN A 631 -12.85 -26.08 16.31
CA GLN A 631 -13.22 -25.44 17.58
C GLN A 631 -13.59 -23.98 17.40
N LYS A 632 -12.81 -23.22 16.63
CA LYS A 632 -13.11 -21.82 16.28
C LYS A 632 -14.44 -21.69 15.54
N ALA A 633 -14.79 -22.64 14.67
CA ALA A 633 -16.09 -22.67 14.01
C ALA A 633 -17.23 -22.82 15.02
N LEU A 634 -17.11 -23.73 15.99
CA LEU A 634 -18.11 -23.91 17.05
C LEU A 634 -18.26 -22.65 17.91
N GLU A 635 -17.15 -21.97 18.22
CA GLU A 635 -17.14 -20.71 18.97
C GLU A 635 -17.83 -19.59 18.18
N SER A 636 -17.49 -19.39 16.91
CA SER A 636 -18.13 -18.39 16.03
C SER A 636 -19.64 -18.63 15.86
N ILE A 637 -20.06 -19.89 15.73
CA ILE A 637 -21.49 -20.26 15.68
C ILE A 637 -22.18 -19.91 17.00
N LYS A 638 -21.55 -20.23 18.14
CA LYS A 638 -22.09 -19.91 19.47
C LYS A 638 -22.18 -18.41 19.70
N GLU A 639 -21.18 -17.65 19.27
CA GLU A 639 -21.20 -16.19 19.33
C GLU A 639 -22.32 -15.60 18.48
N THR A 640 -22.46 -16.05 17.24
CA THR A 640 -23.54 -15.60 16.33
C THR A 640 -24.92 -15.87 16.95
N ASN A 641 -25.12 -17.03 17.59
CA ASN A 641 -26.36 -17.34 18.30
C ASN A 641 -26.60 -16.43 19.51
N ARG A 642 -25.54 -16.11 20.28
CA ARG A 642 -25.61 -15.15 21.40
C ARG A 642 -25.96 -13.75 20.91
N GLU A 643 -25.38 -13.28 19.81
CA GLU A 643 -25.70 -11.98 19.21
C GLU A 643 -27.16 -11.93 18.73
N LYS A 644 -27.65 -13.00 18.10
CA LYS A 644 -29.05 -13.12 17.69
C LYS A 644 -30.00 -13.05 18.90
N ALA A 645 -29.69 -13.78 19.97
CA ALA A 645 -30.48 -13.73 21.20
C ALA A 645 -30.45 -12.33 21.84
N LYS A 646 -29.29 -11.66 21.87
CA LYS A 646 -29.14 -10.28 22.36
C LYS A 646 -29.98 -9.30 21.54
N THR A 647 -29.93 -9.40 20.20
CA THR A 647 -30.70 -8.54 19.29
C THR A 647 -32.21 -8.76 19.46
N THR A 648 -32.64 -10.01 19.57
CA THR A 648 -34.05 -10.37 19.82
C THR A 648 -34.54 -9.77 21.14
N LYS A 649 -33.72 -9.82 22.19
CA LYS A 649 -34.01 -9.19 23.48
C LYS A 649 -34.08 -7.66 23.40
N ILE A 650 -33.20 -7.02 22.63
CA ILE A 650 -33.25 -5.57 22.41
C ILE A 650 -34.56 -5.18 21.72
N ILE A 651 -34.92 -5.86 20.62
CA ILE A 651 -36.18 -5.62 19.90
C ILE A 651 -37.38 -5.84 20.83
N GLY A 652 -37.39 -6.95 21.58
CA GLY A 652 -38.42 -7.24 22.57
C GLY A 652 -38.55 -6.16 23.65
N SER A 653 -37.41 -5.66 24.15
CA SER A 653 -37.37 -4.56 25.13
C SER A 653 -37.90 -3.24 24.55
N THR A 654 -37.50 -2.88 23.33
CA THR A 654 -37.95 -1.66 22.65
C THR A 654 -39.45 -1.72 22.36
N ILE A 655 -39.94 -2.82 21.78
CA ILE A 655 -41.38 -3.02 21.52
C ILE A 655 -42.16 -2.94 22.83
N SER A 656 -41.71 -3.62 23.88
CA SER A 656 -42.37 -3.58 25.19
C SER A 656 -42.44 -2.16 25.75
N THR A 657 -41.33 -1.42 25.71
CA THR A 657 -41.24 -0.06 26.24
C THR A 657 -42.16 0.91 25.49
N ILE A 658 -42.13 0.88 24.15
CA ILE A 658 -43.01 1.71 23.31
C ILE A 658 -44.47 1.35 23.55
N SER A 659 -44.79 0.06 23.66
CA SER A 659 -46.16 -0.41 23.83
C SER A 659 -46.73 -0.09 25.22
N ILE A 660 -45.89 -0.13 26.27
CA ILE A 660 -46.25 0.33 27.61
C ILE A 660 -46.55 1.84 27.58
N LEU A 661 -45.72 2.63 26.91
CA LEU A 661 -45.95 4.07 26.76
C LEU A 661 -47.26 4.35 26.00
N LEU A 662 -47.50 3.66 24.88
CA LEU A 662 -48.75 3.77 24.10
C LEU A 662 -49.98 3.36 24.92
N PHE A 663 -49.87 2.30 25.72
CA PHE A 663 -50.93 1.87 26.64
C PHE A 663 -51.25 2.95 27.67
N ILE A 664 -50.22 3.51 28.33
CA ILE A 664 -50.38 4.58 29.34
C ILE A 664 -51.02 5.82 28.71
N VAL A 665 -50.55 6.27 27.54
CA VAL A 665 -51.12 7.43 26.83
C VAL A 665 -52.57 7.18 26.43
N SER A 666 -52.88 5.99 25.91
CA SER A 666 -54.25 5.61 25.52
C SER A 666 -55.18 5.58 26.73
N LEU A 667 -54.69 5.12 27.88
CA LEU A 667 -55.44 5.12 29.14
C LEU A 667 -55.72 6.54 29.62
N ILE A 668 -54.71 7.43 29.60
CA ILE A 668 -54.84 8.83 29.98
C ILE A 668 -55.86 9.54 29.07
N LEU A 669 -55.76 9.36 27.76
CA LEU A 669 -56.69 9.97 26.80
C LEU A 669 -58.13 9.47 26.99
N LEU A 670 -58.32 8.18 27.29
CA LEU A 670 -59.64 7.62 27.60
C LEU A 670 -60.22 8.23 28.88
N ILE A 671 -59.40 8.45 29.92
CA ILE A 671 -59.81 9.10 31.17
C ILE A 671 -60.18 10.57 30.93
N ILE A 672 -59.35 11.33 30.20
CA ILE A 672 -59.59 12.75 29.90
C ILE A 672 -60.88 12.91 29.08
N ASN A 673 -61.09 12.08 28.06
CA ASN A 673 -62.20 12.20 27.13
C ASN A 673 -63.46 11.43 27.56
N ILE A 674 -63.51 10.90 28.78
CA ILE A 674 -64.59 10.01 29.24
C ILE A 674 -65.99 10.63 29.12
N LYS A 675 -66.11 11.95 29.32
CA LYS A 675 -67.37 12.70 29.17
C LYS A 675 -67.83 12.81 27.71
N VAL A 676 -66.89 12.95 26.77
CA VAL A 676 -67.14 13.04 25.33
C VAL A 676 -67.46 11.65 24.76
N ILE A 677 -66.73 10.64 25.20
CA ILE A 677 -66.90 9.23 24.80
C ILE A 677 -68.31 8.72 25.17
N ARG A 678 -68.85 9.13 26.33
CA ARG A 678 -70.25 8.80 26.71
C ARG A 678 -71.29 9.30 25.70
N LYS A 679 -71.00 10.38 24.97
CA LYS A 679 -71.88 10.95 23.94
C LYS A 679 -71.62 10.37 22.54
N ASN A 680 -70.43 9.86 22.27
CA ASN A 680 -70.05 9.28 20.98
C ASN A 680 -69.38 7.91 21.15
N LYS A 681 -70.19 6.84 21.03
CA LYS A 681 -69.73 5.45 21.19
C LYS A 681 -68.67 5.02 20.16
N LYS A 682 -68.56 5.67 19.00
CA LYS A 682 -67.51 5.36 18.01
C LYS A 682 -66.11 5.70 18.54
N LEU A 683 -65.99 6.75 19.35
CA LEU A 683 -64.71 7.10 20.00
C LEU A 683 -64.30 6.05 21.03
N LEU A 684 -65.26 5.44 21.75
CA LEU A 684 -64.97 4.35 22.68
C LEU A 684 -64.31 3.17 21.97
N THR A 685 -64.84 2.77 20.81
CA THR A 685 -64.29 1.67 20.01
C THR A 685 -62.85 1.94 19.57
N ILE A 686 -62.53 3.19 19.19
CA ILE A 686 -61.17 3.59 18.80
C ILE A 686 -60.20 3.47 19.99
N TYR A 687 -60.56 3.97 21.18
CA TYR A 687 -59.70 3.87 22.36
C TYR A 687 -59.51 2.44 22.84
N ILE A 688 -60.57 1.62 22.83
CA ILE A 688 -60.47 0.19 23.14
C ILE A 688 -59.55 -0.50 22.12
N GLY A 689 -59.68 -0.19 20.82
CA GLY A 689 -58.80 -0.72 19.79
C GLY A 689 -57.33 -0.37 20.02
N LEU A 690 -57.02 0.87 20.41
CA LEU A 690 -55.65 1.29 20.76
C LEU A 690 -55.10 0.55 21.98
N ILE A 691 -55.93 0.35 23.01
CA ILE A 691 -55.54 -0.39 24.20
C ILE A 691 -55.27 -1.86 23.88
N VAL A 692 -56.17 -2.52 23.14
CA VAL A 692 -56.02 -3.92 22.72
C VAL A 692 -54.76 -4.10 21.86
N THR A 693 -54.52 -3.19 20.92
CA THR A 693 -53.30 -3.19 20.09
C THR A 693 -52.05 -3.04 20.96
N SER A 694 -52.06 -2.11 21.92
CA SER A 694 -50.92 -1.89 22.83
C SER A 694 -50.65 -3.12 23.70
N VAL A 695 -51.69 -3.76 24.26
CA VAL A 695 -51.56 -4.99 25.05
C VAL A 695 -51.01 -6.14 24.19
N THR A 696 -51.47 -6.26 22.95
CA THR A 696 -50.98 -7.28 22.01
C THR A 696 -49.48 -7.08 21.73
N LEU A 697 -49.05 -5.85 21.49
CA LEU A 697 -47.63 -5.54 21.28
C LEU A 697 -46.78 -5.76 22.54
N ILE A 698 -47.32 -5.50 23.75
CA ILE A 698 -46.65 -5.85 25.02
C ILE A 698 -46.45 -7.36 25.09
N THR A 699 -47.47 -8.18 24.79
CA THR A 699 -47.34 -9.64 24.82
C THR A 699 -46.31 -10.15 23.80
N ILE A 700 -46.27 -9.57 22.60
CA ILE A 700 -45.24 -9.90 21.59
C ILE A 700 -43.85 -9.51 22.11
N GLY A 701 -43.69 -8.33 22.69
CA GLY A 701 -42.43 -7.86 23.26
C GLY A 701 -41.90 -8.76 24.39
N ILE A 702 -42.79 -9.21 25.29
CA ILE A 702 -42.45 -10.16 26.36
C ILE A 702 -42.08 -11.52 25.79
N ALA A 703 -42.82 -12.01 24.79
CA ALA A 703 -42.50 -13.29 24.13
C ALA A 703 -41.09 -13.26 23.53
N LEU A 704 -40.71 -12.17 22.85
CA LEU A 704 -39.36 -11.99 22.28
C LEU A 704 -38.26 -11.92 23.35
N LEU A 705 -38.55 -11.37 24.54
CA LEU A 705 -37.60 -11.35 25.67
C LEU A 705 -37.34 -12.75 26.25
N LEU A 706 -38.31 -13.66 26.12
CA LEU A 706 -38.26 -15.03 26.64
C LEU A 706 -37.67 -16.05 25.66
N VAL A 707 -37.45 -15.68 24.39
CA VAL A 707 -36.75 -16.54 23.42
C VAL A 707 -35.27 -16.63 23.82
N ILE A 708 -34.82 -17.87 24.12
CA ILE A 708 -33.42 -18.21 24.44
C ILE A 708 -32.64 -18.48 23.16
#